data_AF-A0A506UHX4-F1
#
_entry.id   AF-A0A506UHX4-F1
#
_cell.length_a   1.000
_cell.length_b   1.000
_cell.length_c   1.000
_cell.angle_alpha   90.00
_cell.angle_beta   90.00
_cell.angle_gamma   90.00
#
_symmetry.space_group_name_H-M   'P 1'
#
loop_
_entity.id
_entity.type
_entity.pdbx_description
1 polymer ?
#
loop_
_entity_poly.entity_id
_entity_poly.type
_entity_poly.pdbx_seq_one_letter_code
_entity_poly.pdbx_strand_id
1 'polypeptide(L)'
;MTSCPFIIVQSYSRSPTDVNGFCRHAEGPVKVWAGRLRLRASRDRPVEHFDTQAAEVNASRERRDQFQRGNRLLGRVIACNGARAIVSASASQGDTSLSQLWSVGRLVTIQVGENRIAGLVYGMQTDERVWNEGSDNVMRFEVELVGELRSDDAGHARFSAGISSYPYLGAVVHAMRSEDLKAIHDLDMSDVAVVGKLTQDETMDATIHIPSLLQRHFAVVGTTGVGKSSAVTLILDKLVRSDERLRVMILDPHNEFAAAFPDASAVLDTETLDLPFWLFRMEELVDVIFHGRVPVAEEVDVLRELIPEAKRAFNGEGESNLFRKSADRASLTADTPLPYRMADLLALVDERIGRLEGREEKPYLRQIRNRLLNLLNDTRFRFMFSSTSISDSLAEIVTTLFRPDDAAKPITTVQLSGIPSEVVDSVASVLCRLAFEVALWSRGAMRILTVCEEAHRYVPADPARGFLPTRQAIARIAKEGRKYGASLAVITQRPGELDPTILSQCSTVFAMRLSNEEDQAIIRSALPDSSISTTSFLSSIGNCEAIAFGEAVPVPMRLRFSELPPHKLPHSTEHAAEASGTAGTIDVQSLVRRMRALPAAEEAAAPAPSAPAGTADPYMAGPANPKASLPASPAPTERPEREAPRVEARPARQPGFEPARQRPEPAGATAPTDTPVKPAPLSGAELRARLMSKSRRR
;
A
#
# COMPACT_ATOMS: atom_id res chain seq x y z
N MET A 1 -6.79 34.79 38.51
CA MET A 1 -5.48 35.42 38.25
C MET A 1 -4.57 34.35 37.64
N THR A 2 -4.64 34.13 36.32
CA THR A 2 -3.90 34.82 35.24
C THR A 2 -2.44 34.39 35.15
N SER A 3 -2.08 33.63 34.11
CA SER A 3 -1.06 34.03 33.12
C SER A 3 -0.79 32.91 32.09
N CYS A 4 -1.30 33.13 30.88
CA CYS A 4 -0.73 32.60 29.64
C CYS A 4 0.55 33.37 29.28
N PRO A 5 1.52 32.79 28.58
CA PRO A 5 2.50 33.55 27.81
C PRO A 5 2.07 33.68 26.34
N PHE A 6 2.20 34.91 25.86
CA PHE A 6 1.95 35.43 24.52
C PHE A 6 2.86 34.79 23.46
N ILE A 7 2.31 34.55 22.27
CA ILE A 7 3.04 34.45 21.00
C ILE A 7 2.67 35.69 20.18
N ILE A 8 3.68 36.48 19.81
CA ILE A 8 3.58 37.68 18.98
C ILE A 8 3.51 37.24 17.52
N VAL A 9 2.43 37.60 16.82
CA VAL A 9 2.32 37.51 15.35
C VAL A 9 2.35 38.93 14.81
N GLN A 10 3.41 39.28 14.09
CA GLN A 10 3.50 40.53 13.33
C GLN A 10 2.77 40.35 11.99
N SER A 11 1.69 41.12 11.83
CA SER A 11 0.96 41.31 10.57
C SER A 11 1.58 42.48 9.79
N TYR A 12 1.91 42.26 8.52
CA TYR A 12 2.25 43.34 7.58
C TYR A 12 1.06 43.57 6.65
N SER A 13 0.41 44.72 6.83
CA SER A 13 -0.51 45.33 5.88
C SER A 13 0.28 46.27 4.96
N ARG A 14 0.02 46.24 3.65
CA ARG A 14 0.38 47.32 2.73
C ARG A 14 -0.76 47.60 1.75
N SER A 15 -1.24 48.83 1.80
CA SER A 15 -1.98 49.52 0.75
C SER A 15 -1.08 50.62 0.12
N PRO A 16 -1.44 51.16 -1.06
CA PRO A 16 -0.50 51.77 -2.01
C PRO A 16 -0.56 53.32 -2.04
N THR A 17 0.22 53.94 -2.96
CA THR A 17 0.44 55.39 -3.28
C THR A 17 1.66 56.01 -2.56
N ASP A 18 2.56 56.81 -3.14
CA ASP A 18 2.60 57.49 -4.45
C ASP A 18 4.03 58.06 -4.75
N VAL A 19 4.34 58.17 -6.06
CA VAL A 19 5.24 59.06 -6.84
C VAL A 19 6.71 59.42 -6.45
N ASN A 20 7.54 59.38 -7.51
CA ASN A 20 8.65 60.28 -7.94
C ASN A 20 10.12 59.85 -7.80
N GLY A 21 10.70 59.49 -8.97
CA GLY A 21 11.89 60.15 -9.52
C GLY A 21 13.27 59.55 -9.21
N PHE A 22 13.90 58.90 -10.18
CA PHE A 22 15.18 59.34 -10.80
C PHE A 22 15.64 58.34 -11.89
N CYS A 23 15.82 58.84 -13.11
CA CYS A 23 16.47 58.15 -14.23
C CYS A 23 17.99 58.30 -14.18
N ARG A 24 18.74 57.29 -14.66
CA ARG A 24 19.99 57.44 -15.45
C ARG A 24 20.38 56.11 -16.15
N HIS A 25 20.39 56.17 -17.50
CA HIS A 25 21.15 55.48 -18.58
C HIS A 25 22.05 54.25 -18.32
N ALA A 26 22.36 53.33 -19.24
CA ALA A 26 22.03 52.91 -20.63
C ALA A 26 22.85 51.59 -20.86
N GLU A 27 22.51 50.58 -21.68
CA GLU A 27 22.71 50.36 -23.15
C GLU A 27 22.33 48.86 -23.40
N GLY A 28 21.34 48.45 -24.22
CA GLY A 28 21.40 48.07 -25.66
C GLY A 28 21.82 46.58 -25.92
N PRO A 29 21.36 45.85 -26.98
CA PRO A 29 20.18 45.98 -27.84
C PRO A 29 19.29 44.70 -27.91
N VAL A 30 17.99 44.90 -28.15
CA VAL A 30 17.00 43.86 -28.51
C VAL A 30 16.79 43.87 -30.02
N LYS A 31 16.86 42.70 -30.67
CA LYS A 31 16.45 42.51 -32.07
C LYS A 31 15.01 42.00 -32.13
N VAL A 32 14.18 42.78 -32.83
CA VAL A 32 12.80 42.53 -33.27
C VAL A 32 12.82 41.96 -34.70
N TRP A 33 11.91 41.05 -35.04
CA TRP A 33 11.23 40.91 -36.35
C TRP A 33 9.97 40.02 -36.10
N ALA A 34 8.75 40.55 -35.93
CA ALA A 34 7.74 40.89 -36.97
C ALA A 34 7.53 39.77 -38.02
N GLY A 35 6.36 39.19 -38.29
CA GLY A 35 4.98 39.39 -37.87
C GLY A 35 4.06 38.74 -38.92
N ARG A 36 2.83 38.33 -38.56
CA ARG A 36 1.65 38.44 -39.43
C ARG A 36 0.35 38.11 -38.70
N LEU A 37 -0.45 39.15 -38.54
CA LEU A 37 -1.87 39.14 -38.23
C LEU A 37 -2.66 38.45 -39.36
N ARG A 38 -3.62 37.60 -39.00
CA ARG A 38 -4.90 37.47 -39.73
C ARG A 38 -6.03 37.22 -38.72
N LEU A 39 -6.83 38.27 -38.50
CA LEU A 39 -8.16 38.19 -37.92
C LEU A 39 -9.14 37.66 -38.98
N ARG A 40 -9.91 36.62 -38.63
CA ARG A 40 -11.31 36.49 -39.07
C ARG A 40 -12.08 35.70 -38.03
N ALA A 41 -13.08 36.37 -37.47
CA ALA A 41 -14.12 35.79 -36.66
C ALA A 41 -15.00 34.86 -37.51
N SER A 42 -15.37 33.72 -36.94
CA SER A 42 -16.70 33.14 -37.11
C SER A 42 -17.05 32.37 -35.85
N ARG A 43 -18.03 32.91 -35.11
CA ARG A 43 -18.92 32.16 -34.23
C ARG A 43 -19.52 31.00 -35.02
N ASP A 44 -19.68 29.86 -34.33
CA ASP A 44 -20.73 28.84 -34.51
C ASP A 44 -20.16 27.44 -34.28
N ARG A 45 -20.25 26.97 -33.03
CA ARG A 45 -20.55 25.56 -32.70
C ARG A 45 -21.44 25.53 -31.46
N PRO A 46 -22.39 24.59 -31.41
CA PRO A 46 -23.64 24.77 -30.69
C PRO A 46 -23.43 24.61 -29.20
N VAL A 47 -23.98 25.55 -28.44
CA VAL A 47 -24.41 25.28 -27.07
C VAL A 47 -25.53 24.26 -27.21
N GLU A 48 -25.31 23.03 -26.77
CA GLU A 48 -26.42 22.11 -26.55
C GLU A 48 -27.37 22.80 -25.57
N HIS A 49 -28.52 23.22 -26.09
CA HIS A 49 -29.66 23.60 -25.28
C HIS A 49 -29.97 22.41 -24.38
N PHE A 50 -29.56 22.49 -23.12
CA PHE A 50 -30.26 21.78 -22.05
C PHE A 50 -31.73 22.13 -22.22
N ASP A 51 -32.54 21.13 -22.56
CA ASP A 51 -33.99 21.24 -22.61
C ASP A 51 -34.48 21.75 -21.25
N THR A 52 -34.71 23.06 -21.16
CA THR A 52 -35.34 23.71 -20.01
C THR A 52 -36.75 23.18 -19.78
N GLN A 53 -37.37 22.55 -20.80
CA GLN A 53 -38.61 21.79 -20.65
C GLN A 53 -38.40 20.43 -19.97
N ALA A 54 -37.26 19.74 -20.13
CA ALA A 54 -36.98 18.50 -19.41
C ALA A 54 -36.63 18.75 -17.94
N ALA A 55 -35.97 19.88 -17.64
CA ALA A 55 -35.71 20.33 -16.27
C ALA A 55 -37.00 20.78 -15.55
N GLU A 56 -37.91 21.47 -16.23
CA GLU A 56 -39.24 21.79 -15.66
C GLU A 56 -40.16 20.56 -15.56
N VAL A 57 -40.05 19.59 -16.47
CA VAL A 57 -40.78 18.32 -16.39
C VAL A 57 -40.23 17.41 -15.27
N ASN A 58 -38.92 17.44 -14.98
CA ASN A 58 -38.35 16.75 -13.81
C ASN A 58 -38.63 17.48 -12.49
N ALA A 59 -38.53 18.81 -12.44
CA ALA A 59 -38.91 19.60 -11.25
C ALA A 59 -40.43 19.54 -10.96
N SER A 60 -41.26 19.39 -12.00
CA SER A 60 -42.71 19.17 -11.85
C SER A 60 -43.12 17.69 -11.65
N ARG A 61 -42.21 16.74 -11.90
CA ARG A 61 -42.31 15.34 -11.46
C ARG A 61 -41.90 15.17 -10.00
N GLU A 62 -40.89 15.90 -9.51
CA GLU A 62 -40.52 15.93 -8.08
C GLU A 62 -41.58 16.60 -7.19
N ARG A 63 -42.38 17.54 -7.72
CA ARG A 63 -43.57 18.05 -7.01
C ARG A 63 -44.72 17.05 -6.90
N ARG A 64 -44.63 15.91 -7.59
CA ARG A 64 -45.60 14.81 -7.54
C ARG A 64 -44.93 13.57 -6.95
N ASP A 65 -44.52 13.70 -5.68
CA ASP A 65 -44.52 12.56 -4.76
C ASP A 65 -45.89 11.86 -4.88
N GLN A 66 -45.91 10.64 -5.41
CA GLN A 66 -47.08 9.76 -5.35
C GLN A 66 -47.35 9.26 -3.91
N PHE A 67 -46.51 9.64 -2.94
CA PHE A 67 -46.76 9.43 -1.54
C PHE A 67 -47.46 10.66 -0.96
N GLN A 68 -48.73 10.48 -0.58
CA GLN A 68 -49.51 11.46 0.18
C GLN A 68 -48.67 12.08 1.30
N ARG A 69 -48.90 13.37 1.59
CA ARG A 69 -48.30 14.15 2.70
C ARG A 69 -48.50 13.55 4.12
N GLY A 70 -49.09 12.36 4.25
CA GLY A 70 -49.30 11.61 5.48
C GLY A 70 -48.45 10.35 5.67
N ASN A 71 -47.62 9.91 4.70
CA ASN A 71 -46.78 8.70 4.86
C ASN A 71 -45.29 9.03 5.11
N ARG A 72 -45.03 10.09 5.88
CA ARG A 72 -43.69 10.40 6.37
C ARG A 72 -43.45 9.51 7.58
N LEU A 73 -42.67 8.46 7.36
CA LEU A 73 -42.37 7.39 8.30
C LEU A 73 -41.61 7.98 9.50
N LEU A 74 -42.23 7.97 10.69
CA LEU A 74 -41.70 8.59 11.91
C LEU A 74 -41.19 7.50 12.85
N GLY A 75 -39.88 7.37 12.96
CA GLY A 75 -39.27 6.72 14.12
C GLY A 75 -39.15 7.71 15.27
N ARG A 76 -39.13 7.25 16.52
CA ARG A 76 -38.82 8.09 17.68
C ARG A 76 -37.64 7.52 18.48
N VAL A 77 -36.75 8.39 18.90
CA VAL A 77 -35.63 8.03 19.78
C VAL A 77 -36.18 7.58 21.13
N ILE A 78 -35.89 6.34 21.54
CA ILE A 78 -36.28 5.78 22.84
C ILE A 78 -35.09 5.58 23.79
N ALA A 79 -33.87 5.64 23.27
CA ALA A 79 -32.64 5.71 24.07
C ALA A 79 -31.56 6.46 23.28
N CYS A 80 -30.65 7.13 23.98
CA CYS A 80 -29.45 7.71 23.39
C CYS A 80 -28.31 7.63 24.41
N ASN A 81 -27.19 7.05 24.01
CA ASN A 81 -25.89 7.31 24.62
C ASN A 81 -25.11 8.22 23.66
N GLY A 82 -24.06 8.91 24.11
CA GLY A 82 -23.38 9.94 23.31
C GLY A 82 -22.87 9.50 21.93
N ALA A 83 -22.84 8.19 21.61
CA ALA A 83 -22.46 7.69 20.29
C ALA A 83 -23.61 7.00 19.53
N ARG A 84 -24.68 6.58 20.21
CA ARG A 84 -25.71 5.70 19.62
C ARG A 84 -27.11 6.05 20.13
N ALA A 85 -28.09 5.92 19.26
CA ALA A 85 -29.50 6.04 19.58
C ALA A 85 -30.26 4.74 19.27
N ILE A 86 -31.28 4.42 20.06
CA ILE A 86 -32.25 3.39 19.75
C ILE A 86 -33.52 4.10 19.29
N VAL A 87 -34.03 3.70 18.13
CA VAL A 87 -35.21 4.27 17.51
C VAL A 87 -36.32 3.23 17.47
N SER A 88 -37.53 3.60 17.88
CA SER A 88 -38.72 2.75 17.74
C SER A 88 -39.57 3.24 16.57
N ALA A 89 -40.02 2.33 15.73
CA ALA A 89 -41.03 2.58 14.70
C ALA A 89 -42.02 1.41 14.61
N SER A 90 -43.24 1.67 14.15
CA SER A 90 -44.29 0.67 14.01
C SER A 90 -44.63 0.43 12.54
N ALA A 91 -44.64 -0.84 12.10
CA ALA A 91 -45.19 -1.25 10.82
C ALA A 91 -46.64 -1.68 10.94
N SER A 92 -47.55 -0.94 10.29
CA SER A 92 -48.98 -1.22 10.32
C SER A 92 -49.34 -2.42 9.46
N GLN A 93 -50.13 -3.36 10.01
CA GLN A 93 -50.69 -4.52 9.30
C GLN A 93 -49.69 -5.28 8.41
N GLY A 94 -48.51 -5.62 8.95
CA GLY A 94 -47.52 -6.42 8.22
C GLY A 94 -46.85 -5.73 7.02
N ASP A 95 -47.03 -4.43 6.81
CA ASP A 95 -46.37 -3.69 5.72
C ASP A 95 -44.83 -3.74 5.87
N THR A 96 -44.18 -4.32 4.86
CA THR A 96 -42.72 -4.50 4.80
C THR A 96 -42.00 -3.35 4.09
N SER A 97 -42.73 -2.39 3.51
CA SER A 97 -42.12 -1.19 2.91
C SER A 97 -41.29 -0.39 3.94
N LEU A 98 -41.71 -0.43 5.21
CA LEU A 98 -41.04 0.18 6.36
C LEU A 98 -39.69 -0.45 6.70
N SER A 99 -39.56 -1.78 6.66
CA SER A 99 -38.32 -2.47 7.03
C SER A 99 -37.23 -2.32 5.97
N GLN A 100 -37.61 -2.15 4.70
CA GLN A 100 -36.66 -1.89 3.61
C GLN A 100 -36.05 -0.47 3.67
N LEU A 101 -36.78 0.50 4.23
CA LEU A 101 -36.30 1.88 4.33
C LEU A 101 -35.30 2.08 5.48
N TRP A 102 -35.41 1.25 6.51
CA TRP A 102 -34.56 1.23 7.69
C TRP A 102 -33.62 0.01 7.73
N SER A 103 -33.30 -0.53 6.56
CA SER A 103 -32.38 -1.65 6.46
C SER A 103 -31.01 -1.26 7.03
N VAL A 104 -30.36 -2.22 7.66
CA VAL A 104 -28.98 -2.10 8.14
C VAL A 104 -28.08 -1.55 7.02
N GLY A 105 -27.29 -0.52 7.35
CA GLY A 105 -26.40 0.21 6.45
C GLY A 105 -27.00 1.49 5.84
N ARG A 106 -28.29 1.80 6.06
CA ARG A 106 -28.92 3.07 5.61
C ARG A 106 -28.62 4.22 6.56
N LEU A 107 -28.46 5.42 6.01
CA LEU A 107 -28.40 6.67 6.77
C LEU A 107 -29.81 7.22 7.04
N VAL A 108 -30.02 7.74 8.24
CA VAL A 108 -31.24 8.39 8.72
C VAL A 108 -30.90 9.76 9.31
N THR A 109 -31.91 10.62 9.48
CA THR A 109 -31.77 11.93 10.10
C THR A 109 -32.63 12.03 11.35
N ILE A 110 -32.06 12.52 12.45
CA ILE A 110 -32.75 12.75 13.72
C ILE A 110 -32.90 14.25 13.91
N GLN A 111 -34.14 14.75 14.01
CA GLN A 111 -34.41 16.17 14.18
C GLN A 111 -34.12 16.58 15.63
N VAL A 112 -33.21 17.55 15.83
CA VAL A 112 -32.85 18.11 17.13
C VAL A 112 -32.87 19.64 17.04
N GLY A 113 -33.99 20.24 17.44
CA GLY A 113 -34.21 21.68 17.26
C GLY A 113 -34.28 22.02 15.77
N GLU A 114 -33.43 22.94 15.30
CA GLU A 114 -33.28 23.30 13.89
C GLU A 114 -32.27 22.41 13.14
N ASN A 115 -31.43 21.67 13.86
CA ASN A 115 -30.38 20.84 13.30
C ASN A 115 -30.87 19.42 13.06
N ARG A 116 -30.19 18.71 12.15
CA ARG A 116 -30.46 17.30 11.83
C ARG A 116 -29.22 16.48 12.14
N ILE A 117 -29.34 15.45 12.98
CA ILE A 117 -28.23 14.54 13.26
C ILE A 117 -28.28 13.38 12.26
N ALA A 118 -27.22 13.18 11.50
CA ALA A 118 -27.06 12.03 10.63
C ALA A 118 -26.71 10.80 11.46
N GLY A 119 -27.38 9.68 11.21
CA GLY A 119 -27.12 8.41 11.89
C GLY A 119 -27.15 7.22 10.94
N LEU A 120 -26.30 6.23 11.20
CA LEU A 120 -26.21 4.99 10.44
C LEU A 120 -26.97 3.88 11.16
N VAL A 121 -27.96 3.26 10.50
CA VAL A 121 -28.66 2.10 11.04
C VAL A 121 -27.73 0.89 10.97
N TYR A 122 -27.44 0.24 12.11
CA TYR A 122 -26.54 -0.91 12.15
C TYR A 122 -27.18 -2.18 12.73
N GLY A 123 -28.34 -2.05 13.38
CA GLY A 123 -29.08 -3.17 13.93
C GLY A 123 -30.58 -2.95 13.80
N MET A 124 -31.33 -4.04 13.63
CA MET A 124 -32.79 -4.03 13.61
C MET A 124 -33.30 -5.24 14.36
N GLN A 125 -34.26 -5.04 15.25
CA GLN A 125 -34.89 -6.08 16.05
C GLN A 125 -36.39 -5.79 16.16
N THR A 126 -37.20 -6.83 16.32
CA THR A 126 -38.61 -6.70 16.68
C THR A 126 -38.78 -6.92 18.19
N ASP A 127 -39.73 -6.21 18.82
CA ASP A 127 -40.00 -6.38 20.25
C ASP A 127 -40.54 -7.78 20.55
N GLU A 128 -41.39 -8.28 19.66
CA GLU A 128 -41.86 -9.65 19.66
C GLU A 128 -40.93 -10.51 18.79
N ARG A 129 -40.62 -11.75 19.20
CA ARG A 129 -39.81 -12.69 18.40
C ARG A 129 -40.56 -13.27 17.20
N VAL A 130 -41.74 -12.73 16.88
CA VAL A 130 -42.64 -13.19 15.82
C VAL A 130 -43.05 -11.98 14.99
N TRP A 131 -43.03 -12.15 13.66
CA TRP A 131 -43.59 -11.17 12.74
C TRP A 131 -45.07 -11.46 12.56
N ASN A 132 -45.92 -10.49 12.89
CA ASN A 132 -47.36 -10.63 12.78
C ASN A 132 -47.87 -9.95 11.50
N GLU A 133 -48.35 -10.73 10.53
CA GLU A 133 -48.89 -10.17 9.28
C GLU A 133 -50.21 -9.41 9.47
N GLY A 134 -50.96 -9.71 10.55
CA GLY A 134 -52.29 -9.14 10.83
C GLY A 134 -52.34 -8.02 11.87
N SER A 135 -51.21 -7.65 12.47
CA SER A 135 -51.14 -6.62 13.52
C SER A 135 -49.93 -5.73 13.35
N ASP A 136 -49.88 -4.66 14.15
CA ASP A 136 -48.75 -3.73 14.11
C ASP A 136 -47.51 -4.40 14.68
N ASN A 137 -46.39 -4.27 13.97
CA ASN A 137 -45.09 -4.76 14.43
C ASN A 137 -44.25 -3.59 14.94
N VAL A 138 -43.91 -3.61 16.23
CA VAL A 138 -42.98 -2.63 16.81
C VAL A 138 -41.54 -3.10 16.56
N MET A 139 -40.79 -2.25 15.87
CA MET A 139 -39.39 -2.46 15.52
C MET A 139 -38.51 -1.50 16.31
N ARG A 140 -37.35 -1.99 16.71
CA ARG A 140 -36.25 -1.22 17.29
C ARG A 140 -35.08 -1.22 16.33
N PHE A 141 -34.59 -0.03 16.03
CA PHE A 141 -33.43 0.20 15.21
C PHE A 141 -32.30 0.75 16.08
N GLU A 142 -31.14 0.14 15.96
CA GLU A 142 -29.92 0.65 16.56
C GLU A 142 -29.22 1.57 15.55
N VAL A 143 -29.03 2.82 15.94
CA VAL A 143 -28.49 3.88 15.09
C VAL A 143 -27.21 4.42 15.71
N GLU A 144 -26.14 4.45 14.94
CA GLU A 144 -24.88 5.08 15.32
C GLU A 144 -24.89 6.52 14.84
N LEU A 145 -24.55 7.47 15.72
CA LEU A 145 -24.54 8.89 15.36
C LEU A 145 -23.26 9.22 14.61
N VAL A 146 -23.39 9.77 13.40
CA VAL A 146 -22.28 9.98 12.46
C VAL A 146 -21.85 11.43 12.39
N GLY A 147 -22.80 12.36 12.53
CA GLY A 147 -22.51 13.79 12.50
C GLY A 147 -23.77 14.65 12.47
N GLU A 148 -23.58 15.93 12.21
CA GLU A 148 -24.62 16.96 12.25
C GLU A 148 -24.71 17.68 10.90
N LEU A 149 -25.96 17.88 10.45
CA LEU A 149 -26.34 18.66 9.30
C LEU A 149 -26.98 19.97 9.78
N ARG A 150 -26.42 21.09 9.32
CA ARG A 150 -26.97 22.43 9.56
C ARG A 150 -27.36 23.07 8.24
N SER A 151 -28.45 23.81 8.25
CA SER A 151 -28.80 24.67 7.12
C SER A 151 -28.01 25.98 7.25
N ASP A 152 -27.35 26.42 6.18
CA ASP A 152 -26.73 27.74 6.12
C ASP A 152 -27.77 28.84 5.84
N ASP A 153 -27.35 30.12 5.91
CA ASP A 153 -28.21 31.28 5.68
C ASP A 153 -28.83 31.30 4.26
N ALA A 154 -28.26 30.54 3.32
CA ALA A 154 -28.75 30.37 1.95
C ALA A 154 -29.64 29.12 1.77
N GLY A 155 -29.86 28.33 2.82
CA GLY A 155 -30.69 27.14 2.83
C GLY A 155 -30.00 25.85 2.40
N HIS A 156 -28.68 25.86 2.16
CA HIS A 156 -27.93 24.65 1.83
C HIS A 156 -27.57 23.87 3.09
N ALA A 157 -27.67 22.54 3.01
CA ALA A 157 -27.23 21.67 4.10
C ALA A 157 -25.70 21.55 4.10
N ARG A 158 -25.08 21.73 5.27
CA ARG A 158 -23.64 21.51 5.50
C ARG A 158 -23.45 20.44 6.55
N PHE A 159 -22.60 19.46 6.25
CA PHE A 159 -22.26 18.38 7.16
C PHE A 159 -21.05 18.71 8.04
N SER A 160 -21.10 18.27 9.29
CA SER A 160 -20.01 18.28 10.25
C SER A 160 -19.96 16.92 10.95
N ALA A 161 -18.79 16.30 11.04
CA ALA A 161 -18.62 15.07 11.80
C ALA A 161 -18.89 15.26 13.31
N GLY A 162 -18.70 16.47 13.83
CA GLY A 162 -18.99 16.81 15.23
C GLY A 162 -20.48 17.08 15.46
N ILE A 163 -21.01 16.59 16.58
CA ILE A 163 -22.40 16.79 17.03
C ILE A 163 -22.42 17.82 18.17
N SER A 164 -23.09 18.96 17.98
CA SER A 164 -23.22 19.96 19.05
C SER A 164 -24.39 19.70 20.00
N SER A 165 -25.41 18.96 19.55
CA SER A 165 -26.62 18.70 20.33
C SER A 165 -27.09 17.28 20.12
N TYR A 166 -27.11 16.50 21.19
CA TYR A 166 -27.47 15.09 21.14
C TYR A 166 -28.99 14.91 21.08
N PRO A 167 -29.48 13.84 20.42
CA PRO A 167 -30.88 13.50 20.40
C PRO A 167 -31.50 13.34 21.79
N TYR A 168 -32.65 13.97 22.01
CA TYR A 168 -33.46 13.76 23.22
C TYR A 168 -34.47 12.62 23.02
N LEU A 169 -34.97 12.07 24.13
CA LEU A 169 -36.02 11.04 24.07
C LEU A 169 -37.28 11.59 23.40
N GLY A 170 -37.81 10.83 22.43
CA GLY A 170 -38.94 11.21 21.62
C GLY A 170 -38.60 12.07 20.39
N ALA A 171 -37.31 12.42 20.19
CA ALA A 171 -36.85 13.10 18.98
C ALA A 171 -37.25 12.30 17.74
N VAL A 172 -37.67 13.02 16.71
CA VAL A 172 -38.24 12.44 15.50
C VAL A 172 -37.14 12.04 14.55
N VAL A 173 -37.23 10.83 14.02
CA VAL A 173 -36.27 10.28 13.07
C VAL A 173 -36.94 10.07 11.72
N HIS A 174 -36.27 10.53 10.67
CA HIS A 174 -36.74 10.49 9.29
C HIS A 174 -35.74 9.74 8.42
N ALA A 175 -36.26 9.14 7.34
CA ALA A 175 -35.41 8.73 6.22
C ALA A 175 -34.59 9.93 5.72
N MET A 176 -33.33 9.68 5.38
CA MET A 176 -32.46 10.74 4.90
C MET A 176 -32.94 11.27 3.55
N ARG A 177 -32.99 12.59 3.41
CA ARG A 177 -33.34 13.24 2.15
C ARG A 177 -32.15 13.19 1.18
N SER A 178 -32.42 13.20 -0.11
CA SER A 178 -31.36 13.24 -1.13
C SER A 178 -30.47 14.49 -1.01
N GLU A 179 -31.02 15.63 -0.58
CA GLU A 179 -30.26 16.86 -0.30
C GLU A 179 -29.26 16.68 0.87
N ASP A 180 -29.71 16.04 1.95
CA ASP A 180 -28.91 15.79 3.16
C ASP A 180 -27.85 14.73 2.87
N LEU A 181 -28.21 13.67 2.13
CA LEU A 181 -27.27 12.63 1.72
C LEU A 181 -26.17 13.20 0.81
N LYS A 182 -26.55 14.07 -0.14
CA LYS A 182 -25.58 14.82 -0.94
C LYS A 182 -24.68 15.66 -0.06
N ALA A 183 -25.21 16.43 0.89
CA ALA A 183 -24.39 17.25 1.80
C ALA A 183 -23.40 16.44 2.67
N ILE A 184 -23.67 15.17 2.95
CA ILE A 184 -22.72 14.28 3.65
C ILE A 184 -21.60 13.82 2.71
N HIS A 185 -21.90 13.53 1.44
CA HIS A 185 -20.95 12.99 0.47
C HIS A 185 -20.24 14.05 -0.39
N ASP A 186 -20.83 15.23 -0.47
CA ASP A 186 -20.27 16.42 -1.11
C ASP A 186 -19.33 17.06 -0.09
N LEU A 187 -18.10 16.55 -0.09
CA LEU A 187 -17.00 17.21 0.58
C LEU A 187 -16.89 18.56 -0.11
N ASP A 188 -17.21 19.64 0.62
CA ASP A 188 -17.09 21.06 0.22
C ASP A 188 -15.60 21.47 0.01
N MET A 189 -14.81 20.54 -0.53
CA MET A 189 -13.38 20.45 -0.62
C MET A 189 -13.02 20.32 -2.09
N SER A 190 -12.06 21.12 -2.56
CA SER A 190 -11.46 20.92 -3.87
C SER A 190 -10.78 19.55 -3.94
N ASP A 191 -10.65 19.00 -5.15
CA ASP A 191 -9.86 17.78 -5.44
C ASP A 191 -10.42 16.48 -4.83
N VAL A 192 -11.71 16.23 -5.05
CA VAL A 192 -12.36 14.94 -4.80
C VAL A 192 -12.31 14.02 -6.03
N ALA A 193 -12.20 12.72 -5.80
CA ALA A 193 -12.23 11.71 -6.86
C ALA A 193 -13.31 10.65 -6.61
N VAL A 194 -14.09 10.35 -7.63
CA VAL A 194 -15.02 9.21 -7.63
C VAL A 194 -14.21 7.92 -7.81
N VAL A 195 -14.33 7.02 -6.85
CA VAL A 195 -13.71 5.68 -6.86
C VAL A 195 -14.71 4.55 -7.06
N GLY A 196 -16.00 4.84 -7.04
CA GLY A 196 -17.02 3.79 -7.09
C GLY A 196 -18.41 4.30 -6.82
N LYS A 197 -19.28 3.38 -6.41
CA LYS A 197 -20.66 3.66 -5.98
C LYS A 197 -20.86 3.18 -4.56
N LEU A 198 -21.79 3.81 -3.83
CA LEU A 198 -22.21 3.30 -2.53
C LEU A 198 -22.95 1.97 -2.71
N THR A 199 -22.65 0.97 -1.89
CA THR A 199 -23.29 -0.35 -2.05
C THR A 199 -24.76 -0.33 -1.66
N GLN A 200 -25.16 0.57 -0.76
CA GLN A 200 -26.54 0.73 -0.30
C GLN A 200 -27.41 1.56 -1.25
N ASP A 201 -26.77 2.37 -2.12
CA ASP A 201 -27.42 3.23 -3.10
C ASP A 201 -26.49 3.46 -4.30
N GLU A 202 -26.65 2.65 -5.34
CA GLU A 202 -25.80 2.70 -6.54
C GLU A 202 -25.99 3.99 -7.36
N THR A 203 -26.99 4.82 -7.04
CA THR A 203 -27.16 6.13 -7.69
C THR A 203 -26.12 7.14 -7.20
N MET A 204 -25.58 6.94 -6.00
CA MET A 204 -24.63 7.84 -5.33
C MET A 204 -23.17 7.45 -5.60
N ASP A 205 -22.36 8.44 -5.95
CA ASP A 205 -20.92 8.27 -6.12
C ASP A 205 -20.21 8.11 -4.76
N ALA A 206 -19.31 7.13 -4.68
CA ALA A 206 -18.36 7.01 -3.59
C ALA A 206 -17.13 7.89 -3.91
N THR A 207 -16.98 8.98 -3.17
CA THR A 207 -15.93 9.97 -3.36
C THR A 207 -14.85 9.87 -2.27
N ILE A 208 -13.60 10.15 -2.64
CA ILE A 208 -12.48 10.27 -1.71
C ILE A 208 -11.84 11.65 -1.86
N HIS A 209 -11.41 12.23 -0.74
CA HIS A 209 -10.65 13.48 -0.73
C HIS A 209 -9.16 13.19 -0.97
N ILE A 210 -8.65 13.56 -2.15
CA ILE A 210 -7.30 13.23 -2.60
C ILE A 210 -6.21 13.83 -1.67
N PRO A 211 -6.28 15.12 -1.29
CA PRO A 211 -5.29 15.71 -0.39
C PRO A 211 -5.23 15.02 0.98
N SER A 212 -6.36 14.65 1.58
CA SER A 212 -6.38 13.92 2.86
C SER A 212 -5.69 12.57 2.74
N LEU A 213 -5.95 11.85 1.64
CA LEU A 213 -5.42 10.51 1.40
C LEU A 213 -3.89 10.52 1.22
N LEU A 214 -3.36 11.53 0.51
CA LEU A 214 -1.91 11.72 0.37
C LEU A 214 -1.28 12.24 1.66
N GLN A 215 -1.85 13.26 2.29
CA GLN A 215 -1.23 13.91 3.46
C GLN A 215 -1.19 13.02 4.70
N ARG A 216 -2.06 12.00 4.79
CA ARG A 216 -2.25 11.25 6.04
C ARG A 216 -2.13 9.74 5.92
N HIS A 217 -1.50 9.27 4.84
CA HIS A 217 -1.29 7.86 4.53
C HIS A 217 -2.61 7.08 4.41
N PHE A 218 -2.58 5.96 3.71
CA PHE A 218 -3.74 5.08 3.63
C PHE A 218 -3.36 3.62 3.63
N ALA A 219 -4.31 2.78 4.03
CA ALA A 219 -4.15 1.33 3.98
C ALA A 219 -5.25 0.69 3.13
N VAL A 220 -4.90 -0.36 2.40
CA VAL A 220 -5.85 -1.25 1.71
C VAL A 220 -5.63 -2.66 2.26
N VAL A 221 -6.66 -3.20 2.91
CA VAL A 221 -6.58 -4.50 3.60
C VAL A 221 -7.67 -5.44 3.11
N GLY A 222 -7.36 -6.73 3.01
CA GLY A 222 -8.33 -7.74 2.54
C GLY A 222 -7.69 -9.07 2.19
N THR A 223 -8.47 -10.15 2.14
CA THR A 223 -7.94 -11.48 1.78
C THR A 223 -7.52 -11.55 0.31
N THR A 224 -6.81 -12.62 -0.09
CA THR A 224 -6.39 -12.83 -1.49
C THR A 224 -7.61 -12.96 -2.41
N GLY A 225 -7.54 -12.39 -3.61
CA GLY A 225 -8.59 -12.51 -4.64
C GLY A 225 -9.83 -11.62 -4.45
N VAL A 226 -9.88 -10.77 -3.42
CA VAL A 226 -11.03 -9.85 -3.19
C VAL A 226 -11.01 -8.59 -4.07
N GLY A 227 -9.92 -8.35 -4.80
CA GLY A 227 -9.73 -7.17 -5.65
C GLY A 227 -8.85 -6.06 -5.06
N LYS A 228 -7.95 -6.37 -4.11
CA LYS A 228 -7.03 -5.39 -3.50
C LYS A 228 -6.18 -4.65 -4.54
N SER A 229 -5.44 -5.38 -5.37
CA SER A 229 -4.54 -4.79 -6.37
C SER A 229 -5.32 -3.93 -7.37
N SER A 230 -6.54 -4.34 -7.75
CA SER A 230 -7.44 -3.57 -8.61
C SER A 230 -7.92 -2.28 -7.93
N ALA A 231 -8.31 -2.36 -6.66
CA ALA A 231 -8.71 -1.19 -5.87
C ALA A 231 -7.57 -0.18 -5.73
N VAL A 232 -6.36 -0.67 -5.41
CA VAL A 232 -5.13 0.14 -5.34
C VAL A 232 -4.86 0.79 -6.69
N THR A 233 -4.92 0.03 -7.78
CA THR A 233 -4.71 0.55 -9.14
C THR A 233 -5.67 1.70 -9.45
N LEU A 234 -6.96 1.54 -9.15
CA LEU A 234 -7.96 2.57 -9.34
C LEU A 234 -7.67 3.82 -8.49
N ILE A 235 -7.30 3.64 -7.22
CA ILE A 235 -6.96 4.75 -6.32
C ILE A 235 -5.73 5.50 -6.85
N LEU A 236 -4.66 4.79 -7.22
CA LEU A 236 -3.44 5.38 -7.78
C LEU A 236 -3.70 6.15 -9.09
N ASP A 237 -4.52 5.58 -9.98
CA ASP A 237 -4.93 6.20 -11.24
C ASP A 237 -5.69 7.52 -11.01
N LYS A 238 -6.51 7.61 -9.95
CA LYS A 238 -7.18 8.87 -9.54
C LYS A 238 -6.21 9.86 -8.90
N LEU A 239 -5.31 9.39 -8.03
CA LEU A 239 -4.32 10.22 -7.34
C LEU A 239 -3.39 10.92 -8.33
N VAL A 240 -2.82 10.16 -9.25
CA VAL A 240 -1.87 10.66 -10.26
C VAL A 240 -2.51 11.69 -11.20
N ARG A 241 -3.79 11.49 -11.59
CA ARG A 241 -4.51 12.47 -12.41
C ARG A 241 -4.86 13.76 -11.68
N SER A 242 -4.96 13.71 -10.36
CA SER A 242 -5.40 14.84 -9.55
C SER A 242 -4.23 15.72 -9.10
N ASP A 243 -3.00 15.18 -9.05
CA ASP A 243 -1.82 15.89 -8.59
C ASP A 243 -0.61 15.64 -9.50
N GLU A 244 -0.33 16.58 -10.40
CA GLU A 244 0.80 16.50 -11.35
C GLU A 244 2.18 16.47 -10.66
N ARG A 245 2.27 16.87 -9.38
CA ARG A 245 3.52 16.82 -8.60
C ARG A 245 3.72 15.48 -7.91
N LEU A 246 2.72 14.60 -7.96
CA LEU A 246 2.79 13.29 -7.34
C LEU A 246 3.71 12.38 -8.14
N ARG A 247 4.59 11.70 -7.42
CA ARG A 247 5.43 10.61 -7.92
C ARG A 247 5.17 9.40 -7.05
N VAL A 248 4.90 8.27 -7.69
CA VAL A 248 4.52 7.04 -7.00
C VAL A 248 5.65 6.04 -7.18
N MET A 249 6.13 5.48 -6.07
CA MET A 249 7.08 4.36 -6.08
C MET A 249 6.39 3.15 -5.48
N ILE A 250 6.28 2.07 -6.25
CA ILE A 250 5.64 0.81 -5.83
C ILE A 250 6.71 -0.23 -5.59
N LEU A 251 6.73 -0.79 -4.38
CA LEU A 251 7.48 -2.01 -4.06
C LEU A 251 6.60 -3.21 -4.43
N ASP A 252 6.92 -3.86 -5.55
CA ASP A 252 6.08 -4.88 -6.19
C ASP A 252 6.78 -6.27 -6.12
N PRO A 253 6.60 -7.04 -5.03
CA PRO A 253 7.18 -8.37 -4.89
C PRO A 253 6.51 -9.43 -5.76
N HIS A 254 5.32 -9.15 -6.32
CA HIS A 254 4.54 -10.12 -7.11
C HIS A 254 4.44 -9.76 -8.60
N ASN A 255 5.05 -8.64 -9.01
CA ASN A 255 5.05 -8.08 -10.36
C ASN A 255 3.63 -7.88 -10.92
N GLU A 256 2.68 -7.46 -10.09
CA GLU A 256 1.27 -7.31 -10.48
C GLU A 256 0.94 -5.92 -11.06
N PHE A 257 1.67 -4.87 -10.66
CA PHE A 257 1.26 -3.49 -10.90
C PHE A 257 1.80 -2.90 -12.19
N ALA A 258 2.94 -3.39 -12.68
CA ALA A 258 3.55 -2.89 -13.92
C ALA A 258 2.56 -2.90 -15.10
N ALA A 259 1.83 -4.00 -15.25
CA ALA A 259 0.90 -4.20 -16.35
C ALA A 259 -0.40 -3.37 -16.23
N ALA A 260 -0.70 -2.86 -15.03
CA ALA A 260 -1.89 -2.04 -14.80
C ALA A 260 -1.73 -0.58 -15.31
N PHE A 261 -0.50 -0.16 -15.60
CA PHE A 261 -0.15 1.22 -15.96
C PHE A 261 0.71 1.34 -17.24
N PRO A 262 0.29 0.79 -18.39
CA PRO A 262 1.15 0.67 -19.58
C PRO A 262 1.77 2.00 -20.06
N ASP A 263 1.00 3.09 -19.99
CA ASP A 263 1.45 4.41 -20.46
C ASP A 263 2.02 5.29 -19.34
N ALA A 264 1.75 4.96 -18.07
CA ALA A 264 2.01 5.83 -16.92
C ALA A 264 3.06 5.28 -15.95
N SER A 265 3.52 4.03 -16.14
CA SER A 265 4.57 3.43 -15.33
C SER A 265 5.91 3.29 -16.07
N ALA A 266 6.98 3.40 -15.29
CA ALA A 266 8.28 2.85 -15.61
C ALA A 266 8.54 1.64 -14.71
N VAL A 267 9.00 0.54 -15.32
CA VAL A 267 9.32 -0.69 -14.60
C VAL A 267 10.82 -0.76 -14.37
N LEU A 268 11.21 -1.03 -13.13
CA LEU A 268 12.60 -1.30 -12.75
C LEU A 268 12.69 -2.74 -12.27
N ASP A 269 13.35 -3.57 -13.05
CA ASP A 269 13.69 -4.96 -12.76
C ASP A 269 15.13 -5.09 -12.27
N THR A 270 15.62 -6.31 -12.07
CA THR A 270 17.00 -6.55 -11.61
C THR A 270 18.09 -6.13 -12.60
N GLU A 271 17.75 -5.90 -13.88
CA GLU A 271 18.71 -5.51 -14.92
C GLU A 271 18.79 -3.99 -15.07
N THR A 272 17.67 -3.31 -14.86
CA THR A 272 17.50 -1.85 -15.03
C THR A 272 17.58 -1.07 -13.73
N LEU A 273 17.34 -1.73 -12.59
CA LEU A 273 17.56 -1.14 -11.27
C LEU A 273 19.06 -0.98 -11.03
N ASP A 274 19.51 0.26 -10.87
CA ASP A 274 20.86 0.58 -10.43
C ASP A 274 20.80 1.14 -9.01
N LEU A 275 21.22 0.33 -8.03
CA LEU A 275 21.35 0.73 -6.63
C LEU A 275 22.77 0.44 -6.16
N PRO A 276 23.73 1.33 -6.46
CA PRO A 276 25.13 1.10 -6.12
C PRO A 276 25.35 0.88 -4.63
N PHE A 277 26.22 -0.06 -4.28
CA PHE A 277 26.53 -0.42 -2.89
C PHE A 277 26.95 0.78 -2.00
N TRP A 278 27.53 1.84 -2.58
CA TRP A 278 27.97 3.01 -1.83
C TRP A 278 26.82 3.89 -1.33
N LEU A 279 25.61 3.69 -1.86
CA LEU A 279 24.38 4.35 -1.42
C LEU A 279 23.77 3.71 -0.16
N PHE A 280 24.17 2.47 0.15
CA PHE A 280 23.71 1.72 1.31
C PHE A 280 24.38 2.28 2.56
N ARG A 281 23.59 2.45 3.62
CA ARG A 281 24.09 2.71 4.96
C ARG A 281 24.76 1.46 5.52
N MET A 282 25.54 1.60 6.58
CA MET A 282 26.29 0.51 7.19
C MET A 282 25.39 -0.68 7.52
N GLU A 283 24.24 -0.46 8.17
CA GLU A 283 23.33 -1.55 8.54
C GLU A 283 22.77 -2.27 7.31
N GLU A 284 22.35 -1.51 6.29
CA GLU A 284 21.85 -2.03 5.01
C GLU A 284 22.93 -2.83 4.25
N LEU A 285 24.17 -2.32 4.19
CA LEU A 285 25.29 -2.99 3.54
C LEU A 285 25.72 -4.26 4.30
N VAL A 286 25.73 -4.21 5.64
CA VAL A 286 26.05 -5.38 6.48
C VAL A 286 25.02 -6.48 6.26
N ASP A 287 23.73 -6.16 6.24
CA ASP A 287 22.67 -7.13 5.98
C ASP A 287 22.85 -7.83 4.62
N VAL A 288 23.22 -7.08 3.58
CA VAL A 288 23.62 -7.62 2.26
C VAL A 288 24.83 -8.56 2.36
N ILE A 289 25.93 -8.11 2.97
CA ILE A 289 27.18 -8.90 3.09
C ILE A 289 26.94 -10.20 3.86
N PHE A 290 26.12 -10.14 4.91
CA PHE A 290 25.81 -11.28 5.77
C PHE A 290 24.61 -12.11 5.29
N HIS A 291 23.97 -11.73 4.18
CA HIS A 291 22.85 -12.47 3.60
C HIS A 291 21.69 -12.64 4.61
N GLY A 292 21.36 -11.56 5.32
CA GLY A 292 20.33 -11.55 6.38
C GLY A 292 20.69 -12.34 7.64
N ARG A 293 21.93 -12.82 7.78
CA ARG A 293 22.40 -13.54 8.98
C ARG A 293 22.91 -12.59 10.05
N VAL A 294 22.97 -13.07 11.29
CA VAL A 294 23.53 -12.31 12.40
C VAL A 294 24.98 -11.91 12.09
N PRO A 295 25.30 -10.59 12.08
CA PRO A 295 26.63 -10.14 11.77
C PRO A 295 27.61 -10.37 12.93
N VAL A 296 28.88 -10.53 12.58
CA VAL A 296 29.99 -10.64 13.55
C VAL A 296 30.47 -9.23 13.86
N ALA A 297 30.47 -8.85 15.14
CA ALA A 297 30.76 -7.47 15.57
C ALA A 297 32.14 -6.99 15.10
N GLU A 298 33.15 -7.84 15.22
CA GLU A 298 34.52 -7.55 14.81
C GLU A 298 34.65 -7.34 13.30
N GLU A 299 33.91 -8.09 12.49
CA GLU A 299 33.87 -7.88 11.03
C GLU A 299 33.19 -6.55 10.67
N VAL A 300 32.14 -6.17 11.41
CA VAL A 300 31.43 -4.89 11.20
C VAL A 300 32.28 -3.70 11.63
N ASP A 301 33.03 -3.81 12.73
CA ASP A 301 33.92 -2.75 13.20
C ASP A 301 35.04 -2.48 12.18
N VAL A 302 35.61 -3.53 11.59
CA VAL A 302 36.54 -3.41 10.46
C VAL A 302 35.93 -2.62 9.31
N LEU A 303 34.70 -2.94 8.88
CA LEU A 303 34.03 -2.21 7.80
C LEU A 303 33.79 -0.74 8.17
N ARG A 304 33.45 -0.46 9.44
CA ARG A 304 33.19 0.89 9.95
C ARG A 304 34.42 1.78 9.91
N GLU A 305 35.60 1.21 10.12
CA GLU A 305 36.88 1.92 10.02
C GLU A 305 37.34 2.09 8.57
N LEU A 306 37.27 1.02 7.75
CA LEU A 306 37.87 1.01 6.42
C LEU A 306 37.01 1.65 5.31
N ILE A 307 35.68 1.64 5.41
CA ILE A 307 34.82 2.27 4.39
C ILE A 307 35.06 3.79 4.28
N PRO A 308 35.13 4.57 5.39
CA PRO A 308 35.50 5.98 5.32
C PRO A 308 36.86 6.23 4.68
N GLU A 309 37.84 5.35 4.90
CA GLU A 309 39.16 5.44 4.27
C GLU A 309 39.08 5.20 2.76
N ALA A 310 38.35 4.18 2.32
CA ALA A 310 38.12 3.91 0.89
C ALA A 310 37.42 5.10 0.20
N LYS A 311 36.41 5.69 0.86
CA LYS A 311 35.72 6.91 0.38
C LYS A 311 36.66 8.10 0.28
N ARG A 312 37.59 8.27 1.23
CA ARG A 312 38.58 9.35 1.21
C ARG A 312 39.60 9.16 0.10
N ALA A 313 40.08 7.93 -0.12
CA ALA A 313 41.02 7.61 -1.19
C ALA A 313 40.42 7.93 -2.56
N PHE A 314 39.19 7.45 -2.82
CA PHE A 314 38.50 7.67 -4.09
C PHE A 314 38.27 9.16 -4.40
N ASN A 315 37.81 9.93 -3.41
CA ASN A 315 37.52 11.36 -3.59
C ASN A 315 38.77 12.26 -3.49
N GLY A 316 39.90 11.74 -3.00
CA GLY A 316 41.17 12.46 -2.87
C GLY A 316 41.97 12.52 -4.17
N GLU A 317 41.73 11.60 -5.10
CA GLU A 317 42.46 11.46 -6.38
C GLU A 317 41.83 12.26 -7.55
N GLY A 318 40.58 12.74 -7.43
CA GLY A 318 39.85 13.43 -8.51
C GLY A 318 39.83 14.97 -8.41
N GLU A 319 40.07 15.66 -9.53
CA GLU A 319 39.97 17.12 -9.68
C GLU A 319 38.53 17.64 -9.43
N SER A 320 38.19 18.03 -8.20
CA SER A 320 37.13 19.02 -7.97
C SER A 320 37.28 19.71 -6.60
N ASN A 321 37.99 20.84 -6.60
CA ASN A 321 38.19 21.74 -5.44
C ASN A 321 36.89 22.36 -4.87
N LEU A 322 35.70 21.98 -5.35
CA LEU A 322 34.41 22.47 -4.87
C LEU A 322 33.85 21.62 -3.71
N PHE A 323 34.03 20.29 -3.71
CA PHE A 323 33.59 19.42 -2.60
C PHE A 323 34.53 19.48 -1.39
N ARG A 324 35.82 19.76 -1.59
CA ARG A 324 36.82 19.91 -0.50
C ARG A 324 36.39 20.92 0.57
N LYS A 325 35.80 22.05 0.18
CA LYS A 325 35.44 23.13 1.14
C LYS A 325 34.23 22.81 2.01
N SER A 326 33.36 21.89 1.60
CA SER A 326 32.19 21.48 2.40
C SER A 326 32.43 20.16 3.14
N ALA A 327 33.21 19.24 2.56
CA ALA A 327 33.52 17.95 3.16
C ALA A 327 34.54 18.04 4.32
N ASP A 328 35.46 19.01 4.32
CA ASP A 328 36.41 19.20 5.43
C ASP A 328 35.73 19.63 6.76
N ARG A 329 34.44 20.00 6.74
CA ARG A 329 33.66 20.32 7.95
C ARG A 329 32.70 19.22 8.40
N ALA A 330 32.49 18.17 7.60
CA ALA A 330 31.68 17.02 7.97
C ALA A 330 32.59 15.82 8.19
N SER A 331 32.56 15.22 9.39
CA SER A 331 33.26 13.96 9.64
C SER A 331 32.76 12.90 8.64
N LEU A 332 33.57 12.56 7.64
CA LEU A 332 33.24 11.50 6.67
C LEU A 332 33.00 10.19 7.42
N THR A 333 31.79 9.64 7.31
CA THR A 333 31.40 8.37 7.93
C THR A 333 31.11 7.32 6.88
N ALA A 334 30.96 6.07 7.33
CA ALA A 334 30.57 4.97 6.44
C ALA A 334 29.17 5.17 5.83
N ASP A 335 28.28 5.90 6.50
CA ASP A 335 26.91 6.19 6.03
C ASP A 335 26.81 7.39 5.09
N THR A 336 27.91 8.11 4.84
CA THR A 336 27.91 9.24 3.90
C THR A 336 27.77 8.69 2.48
N PRO A 337 26.76 9.07 1.67
CA PRO A 337 26.49 8.48 0.36
C PRO A 337 27.45 8.99 -0.71
N LEU A 338 28.74 8.68 -0.56
CA LEU A 338 29.80 9.00 -1.50
C LEU A 338 30.32 7.74 -2.17
N PRO A 339 30.57 7.79 -3.49
CA PRO A 339 31.17 6.68 -4.21
C PRO A 339 32.55 6.30 -3.66
N TYR A 340 32.85 5.01 -3.72
CA TYR A 340 34.16 4.40 -3.47
C TYR A 340 34.22 3.08 -4.23
N ARG A 341 35.42 2.54 -4.46
CA ARG A 341 35.56 1.24 -5.14
C ARG A 341 35.67 0.11 -4.14
N MET A 342 34.99 -1.01 -4.42
CA MET A 342 35.15 -2.21 -3.61
C MET A 342 36.58 -2.78 -3.69
N ALA A 343 37.27 -2.57 -4.81
CA ALA A 343 38.68 -2.93 -4.97
C ALA A 343 39.58 -2.18 -3.98
N ASP A 344 39.32 -0.90 -3.74
CA ASP A 344 40.10 -0.09 -2.77
C ASP A 344 39.82 -0.57 -1.34
N LEU A 345 38.56 -0.90 -1.02
CA LEU A 345 38.22 -1.48 0.28
C LEU A 345 38.92 -2.84 0.49
N LEU A 346 38.93 -3.71 -0.52
CA LEU A 346 39.64 -5.00 -0.47
C LEU A 346 41.15 -4.81 -0.29
N ALA A 347 41.75 -3.82 -0.96
CA ALA A 347 43.16 -3.49 -0.82
C ALA A 347 43.50 -3.03 0.61
N LEU A 348 42.65 -2.21 1.23
CA LEU A 348 42.80 -1.79 2.63
C LEU A 348 42.69 -2.98 3.60
N VAL A 349 41.76 -3.92 3.34
CA VAL A 349 41.65 -5.16 4.12
C VAL A 349 42.92 -6.01 3.96
N ASP A 350 43.44 -6.17 2.74
CA ASP A 350 44.67 -6.93 2.47
C ASP A 350 45.90 -6.29 3.13
N GLU A 351 46.02 -4.97 3.09
CA GLU A 351 47.07 -4.23 3.80
C GLU A 351 47.00 -4.50 5.31
N ARG A 352 45.80 -4.41 5.90
CA ARG A 352 45.57 -4.66 7.33
C ARG A 352 45.93 -6.10 7.73
N ILE A 353 45.62 -7.10 6.89
CA ILE A 353 46.03 -8.50 7.10
C ILE A 353 47.57 -8.65 7.12
N GLY A 354 48.25 -7.89 6.25
CA GLY A 354 49.71 -7.88 6.10
C GLY A 354 50.48 -7.26 7.26
N ARG A 355 49.84 -6.39 8.07
CA ARG A 355 50.48 -5.76 9.23
C ARG A 355 50.90 -6.79 10.28
N LEU A 356 52.02 -6.53 10.97
CA LEU A 356 52.58 -7.44 11.99
C LEU A 356 51.76 -7.45 13.29
N GLU A 357 51.02 -6.36 13.54
CA GLU A 357 50.13 -6.17 14.68
C GLU A 357 48.76 -6.83 14.47
N GLY A 358 47.95 -6.94 15.54
CA GLY A 358 46.54 -7.36 15.43
C GLY A 358 46.34 -8.85 15.09
N ARG A 359 47.11 -9.77 15.68
CA ARG A 359 46.99 -11.23 15.40
C ARG A 359 45.57 -11.78 15.62
N GLU A 360 44.84 -11.26 16.59
CA GLU A 360 43.47 -11.69 16.92
C GLU A 360 42.42 -11.17 15.91
N GLU A 361 42.73 -10.08 15.19
CA GLU A 361 41.85 -9.45 14.18
C GLU A 361 41.90 -10.20 12.83
N LYS A 362 43.04 -10.86 12.54
CA LYS A 362 43.32 -11.51 11.24
C LYS A 362 42.28 -12.53 10.77
N PRO A 363 41.71 -13.40 11.64
CA PRO A 363 40.64 -14.31 11.22
C PRO A 363 39.41 -13.57 10.69
N TYR A 364 39.01 -12.47 11.35
CA TYR A 364 37.86 -11.66 10.95
C TYR A 364 38.13 -10.92 9.64
N LEU A 365 39.32 -10.32 9.49
CA LEU A 365 39.75 -9.68 8.24
C LEU A 365 39.72 -10.64 7.04
N ARG A 366 40.17 -11.89 7.22
CA ARG A 366 40.10 -12.91 6.16
C ARG A 366 38.66 -13.32 5.84
N GLN A 367 37.80 -13.43 6.86
CA GLN A 367 36.39 -13.78 6.66
C GLN A 367 35.66 -12.67 5.90
N ILE A 368 35.79 -11.42 6.33
CA ILE A 368 35.12 -10.30 5.66
C ILE A 368 35.61 -10.13 4.22
N ARG A 369 36.91 -10.27 3.98
CA ARG A 369 37.49 -10.29 2.62
C ARG A 369 36.82 -11.35 1.74
N ASN A 370 36.71 -12.58 2.24
CA ASN A 370 36.08 -13.67 1.49
C ASN A 370 34.59 -13.40 1.23
N ARG A 371 33.86 -12.83 2.21
CA ARG A 371 32.46 -12.43 2.02
C ARG A 371 32.30 -11.38 0.93
N LEU A 372 33.13 -10.34 0.96
CA LEU A 372 33.13 -9.27 -0.06
C LEU A 372 33.43 -9.83 -1.45
N LEU A 373 34.41 -10.73 -1.59
CA LEU A 373 34.71 -11.39 -2.86
C LEU A 373 33.57 -12.29 -3.35
N ASN A 374 32.92 -13.02 -2.46
CA ASN A 374 31.76 -13.85 -2.82
C ASN A 374 30.60 -12.98 -3.31
N LEU A 375 30.34 -11.85 -2.64
CA LEU A 375 29.30 -10.90 -3.01
C LEU A 375 29.56 -10.29 -4.39
N LEU A 376 30.80 -9.86 -4.68
CA LEU A 376 31.18 -9.28 -5.97
C LEU A 376 31.03 -10.26 -7.14
N ASN A 377 31.22 -11.56 -6.88
CA ASN A 377 31.15 -12.60 -7.91
C ASN A 377 29.74 -13.18 -8.09
N ASP A 378 28.79 -12.84 -7.22
CA ASP A 378 27.42 -13.34 -7.30
C ASP A 378 26.59 -12.48 -8.27
N THR A 379 26.17 -13.08 -9.38
CA THR A 379 25.43 -12.41 -10.46
C THR A 379 24.09 -11.86 -10.01
N ARG A 380 23.50 -12.37 -8.92
CA ARG A 380 22.24 -11.88 -8.38
C ARG A 380 22.35 -10.49 -7.76
N PHE A 381 23.56 -10.04 -7.44
CA PHE A 381 23.85 -8.71 -6.91
C PHE A 381 24.31 -7.72 -7.98
N ARG A 382 24.17 -8.07 -9.27
CA ARG A 382 24.60 -7.21 -10.38
C ARG A 382 23.99 -5.81 -10.31
N PHE A 383 22.76 -5.66 -9.85
CA PHE A 383 22.10 -4.35 -9.65
C PHE A 383 22.85 -3.41 -8.68
N MET A 384 23.73 -3.94 -7.82
CA MET A 384 24.57 -3.15 -6.89
C MET A 384 25.96 -2.83 -7.43
N PHE A 385 26.44 -3.61 -8.41
CA PHE A 385 27.81 -3.58 -8.93
C PHE A 385 27.84 -3.43 -10.46
N SER A 386 26.75 -2.91 -11.04
CA SER A 386 26.45 -2.94 -12.48
C SER A 386 27.45 -2.14 -13.33
N SER A 387 28.02 -1.06 -12.76
CA SER A 387 28.83 -0.09 -13.47
C SER A 387 30.32 -0.43 -13.41
N THR A 388 30.94 -0.61 -14.59
CA THR A 388 32.39 -0.79 -14.72
C THR A 388 33.16 0.47 -14.30
N SER A 389 32.56 1.64 -14.46
CA SER A 389 33.08 2.92 -13.98
C SER A 389 32.22 3.43 -12.83
N ILE A 390 32.77 3.39 -11.61
CA ILE A 390 32.12 3.97 -10.44
C ILE A 390 32.21 5.49 -10.55
N SER A 391 31.05 6.15 -10.64
CA SER A 391 30.86 7.59 -10.63
C SER A 391 29.76 7.97 -9.63
N ASP A 392 29.64 9.26 -9.32
CA ASP A 392 28.50 9.77 -8.56
C ASP A 392 27.26 9.81 -9.48
N SER A 393 26.45 8.75 -9.45
CA SER A 393 25.21 8.60 -10.21
C SER A 393 23.96 8.94 -9.39
N LEU A 394 24.08 9.59 -8.22
CA LEU A 394 22.94 9.83 -7.34
C LEU A 394 21.82 10.61 -8.03
N ALA A 395 22.18 11.62 -8.85
CA ALA A 395 21.20 12.40 -9.61
C ALA A 395 20.43 11.54 -10.64
N GLU A 396 21.13 10.63 -11.31
CA GLU A 396 20.53 9.72 -12.31
C GLU A 396 19.60 8.70 -11.63
N ILE A 397 20.02 8.16 -10.48
CA ILE A 397 19.21 7.24 -9.66
C ILE A 397 17.93 7.92 -9.20
N VAL A 398 18.02 9.13 -8.63
CA VAL A 398 16.85 9.91 -8.21
C VAL A 398 15.94 10.22 -9.40
N THR A 399 16.52 10.56 -10.55
CA THR A 399 15.77 10.82 -11.78
C THR A 399 15.04 9.57 -12.28
N THR A 400 15.69 8.41 -12.19
CA THR A 400 15.13 7.13 -12.64
C THR A 400 14.02 6.65 -11.71
N LEU A 401 14.24 6.74 -10.40
CA LEU A 401 13.30 6.28 -9.36
C LEU A 401 12.09 7.20 -9.23
N PHE A 402 12.30 8.52 -9.14
CA PHE A 402 11.25 9.48 -8.79
C PHE A 402 10.82 10.36 -9.96
N ARG A 403 11.50 10.30 -11.10
CA ARG A 403 11.07 10.87 -12.38
C ARG A 403 10.56 12.32 -12.26
N PRO A 404 11.32 13.25 -11.67
CA PRO A 404 10.87 14.62 -11.42
C PRO A 404 10.37 15.33 -12.68
N ASP A 405 11.04 15.11 -13.81
CA ASP A 405 10.77 15.81 -15.07
C ASP A 405 9.83 15.06 -16.03
N ASP A 406 9.40 13.84 -15.68
CA ASP A 406 8.53 13.02 -16.54
C ASP A 406 7.10 12.97 -15.99
N ALA A 407 6.28 13.94 -16.43
CA ALA A 407 4.86 13.99 -16.09
C ALA A 407 4.03 12.90 -16.80
N ALA A 408 4.54 12.27 -17.87
CA ALA A 408 3.83 11.23 -18.58
C ALA A 408 3.91 9.88 -17.84
N LYS A 409 5.05 9.62 -17.17
CA LYS A 409 5.29 8.40 -16.38
C LYS A 409 5.59 8.72 -14.91
N PRO A 410 4.57 9.12 -14.12
CA PRO A 410 4.75 9.48 -12.71
C PRO A 410 4.82 8.28 -11.76
N ILE A 411 4.57 7.05 -12.26
CA ILE A 411 4.62 5.82 -11.47
C ILE A 411 5.92 5.06 -11.79
N THR A 412 6.62 4.63 -10.76
CA THR A 412 7.77 3.73 -10.86
C THR A 412 7.45 2.45 -10.09
N THR A 413 7.38 1.32 -10.79
CA THR A 413 7.20 -0.01 -10.21
C THR A 413 8.55 -0.70 -10.10
N VAL A 414 8.99 -0.95 -8.86
CA VAL A 414 10.23 -1.68 -8.57
C VAL A 414 9.88 -3.15 -8.34
N GLN A 415 10.27 -4.01 -9.26
CA GLN A 415 10.04 -5.44 -9.22
C GLN A 415 11.05 -6.10 -8.28
N LEU A 416 10.54 -6.77 -7.24
CA LEU A 416 11.40 -7.39 -6.21
C LEU A 416 11.53 -8.91 -6.39
N SER A 417 10.74 -9.53 -7.28
CA SER A 417 10.73 -11.00 -7.45
C SER A 417 12.07 -11.59 -7.92
N GLY A 418 12.88 -10.81 -8.66
CA GLY A 418 14.22 -11.22 -9.10
C GLY A 418 15.33 -10.97 -8.08
N ILE A 419 15.07 -10.21 -7.01
CA ILE A 419 16.06 -9.87 -5.99
C ILE A 419 16.14 -11.03 -4.98
N PRO A 420 17.34 -11.45 -4.54
CA PRO A 420 17.49 -12.43 -3.47
C PRO A 420 16.66 -12.07 -2.24
N SER A 421 15.85 -13.00 -1.75
CA SER A 421 14.94 -12.77 -0.60
C SER A 421 15.65 -12.27 0.65
N GLU A 422 16.92 -12.63 0.82
CA GLU A 422 17.79 -12.23 1.92
C GLU A 422 18.13 -10.73 1.92
N VAL A 423 17.92 -10.04 0.80
CA VAL A 423 18.38 -8.65 0.55
C VAL A 423 17.23 -7.71 0.18
N VAL A 424 16.05 -8.26 -0.13
CA VAL A 424 14.83 -7.50 -0.42
C VAL A 424 14.55 -6.45 0.65
N ASP A 425 14.74 -6.79 1.92
CA ASP A 425 14.54 -5.86 3.03
C ASP A 425 15.52 -4.68 2.98
N SER A 426 16.81 -4.94 2.75
CA SER A 426 17.82 -3.90 2.58
C SER A 426 17.54 -2.97 1.39
N VAL A 427 17.12 -3.54 0.26
CA VAL A 427 16.72 -2.75 -0.92
C VAL A 427 15.50 -1.88 -0.61
N ALA A 428 14.46 -2.46 0.02
CA ALA A 428 13.28 -1.72 0.45
C ALA A 428 13.64 -0.60 1.43
N SER A 429 14.61 -0.82 2.32
CA SER A 429 15.12 0.20 3.25
C SER A 429 15.73 1.40 2.50
N VAL A 430 16.65 1.13 1.57
CA VAL A 430 17.30 2.16 0.74
C VAL A 430 16.26 2.96 -0.04
N LEU A 431 15.34 2.27 -0.72
CA LEU A 431 14.29 2.91 -1.53
C LEU A 431 13.36 3.79 -0.68
N CYS A 432 12.85 3.30 0.45
CA CYS A 432 11.99 4.07 1.34
C CYS A 432 12.73 5.27 1.95
N ARG A 433 14.01 5.09 2.32
CA ARG A 433 14.85 6.16 2.83
C ARG A 433 15.06 7.26 1.77
N LEU A 434 15.39 6.88 0.54
CA LEU A 434 15.54 7.81 -0.58
C LEU A 434 14.22 8.54 -0.88
N ALA A 435 13.10 7.83 -0.87
CA ALA A 435 11.77 8.44 -1.06
C ALA A 435 11.50 9.54 -0.03
N PHE A 436 11.82 9.28 1.25
CA PHE A 436 11.70 10.29 2.29
C PHE A 436 12.68 11.45 2.10
N GLU A 437 13.95 11.16 1.81
CA GLU A 437 15.00 12.19 1.64
C GLU A 437 14.70 13.09 0.44
N VAL A 438 14.28 12.54 -0.71
CA VAL A 438 13.90 13.32 -1.88
C VAL A 438 12.69 14.20 -1.59
N ALA A 439 11.65 13.67 -0.93
CA ALA A 439 10.49 14.47 -0.55
C ALA A 439 10.89 15.63 0.37
N LEU A 440 11.70 15.34 1.41
CA LEU A 440 12.24 16.34 2.35
C LEU A 440 13.02 17.44 1.63
N TRP A 441 13.96 17.07 0.76
CA TRP A 441 14.85 18.03 0.09
C TRP A 441 14.20 18.73 -1.11
N SER A 442 13.10 18.18 -1.65
CA SER A 442 12.32 18.84 -2.71
C SER A 442 11.62 20.12 -2.24
N ARG A 443 11.48 20.33 -0.92
CA ARG A 443 10.79 21.49 -0.31
C ARG A 443 9.38 21.70 -0.88
N GLY A 444 8.67 20.60 -1.17
CA GLY A 444 7.29 20.60 -1.67
C GLY A 444 7.16 20.75 -3.19
N ALA A 445 8.26 20.80 -3.94
CA ALA A 445 8.24 20.74 -5.40
C ALA A 445 7.70 19.39 -5.90
N MET A 446 7.92 18.32 -5.13
CA MET A 446 7.45 16.97 -5.42
C MET A 446 6.71 16.40 -4.21
N ARG A 447 5.73 15.55 -4.48
CA ARG A 447 5.10 14.70 -3.47
C ARG A 447 5.40 13.25 -3.82
N ILE A 448 5.87 12.48 -2.87
CA ILE A 448 6.26 11.08 -3.10
C ILE A 448 5.30 10.18 -2.34
N LEU A 449 4.59 9.31 -3.07
CA LEU A 449 3.80 8.23 -2.49
C LEU A 449 4.59 6.92 -2.61
N THR A 450 5.01 6.39 -1.46
CA THR A 450 5.59 5.04 -1.39
C THR A 450 4.48 4.04 -1.16
N VAL A 451 4.35 3.07 -2.06
CA VAL A 451 3.36 2.00 -1.99
C VAL A 451 4.09 0.72 -1.61
N CYS A 452 3.77 0.19 -0.42
CA CYS A 452 4.32 -1.07 0.07
C CYS A 452 3.28 -2.17 -0.10
N GLU A 453 3.45 -2.98 -1.15
CA GLU A 453 2.69 -4.21 -1.28
C GLU A 453 3.19 -5.28 -0.30
N GLU A 454 2.28 -6.10 0.22
CA GLU A 454 2.58 -7.10 1.26
C GLU A 454 3.38 -6.52 2.44
N ALA A 455 2.96 -5.34 2.90
CA ALA A 455 3.69 -4.54 3.87
C ALA A 455 4.05 -5.28 5.17
N HIS A 456 3.27 -6.31 5.56
CA HIS A 456 3.57 -7.16 6.71
C HIS A 456 4.94 -7.87 6.61
N ARG A 457 5.51 -8.03 5.39
CA ARG A 457 6.86 -8.55 5.19
C ARG A 457 7.93 -7.57 5.66
N TYR A 458 7.77 -6.28 5.35
CA TYR A 458 8.76 -5.23 5.66
C TYR A 458 8.64 -4.69 7.09
N VAL A 459 7.40 -4.60 7.60
CA VAL A 459 7.07 -4.05 8.92
C VAL A 459 6.17 -5.01 9.70
N PRO A 460 6.69 -6.18 10.12
CA PRO A 460 5.89 -7.17 10.82
C PRO A 460 5.53 -6.73 12.24
N ALA A 461 4.45 -7.27 12.78
CA ALA A 461 3.96 -6.99 14.14
C ALA A 461 5.01 -7.32 15.21
N ASP A 462 5.73 -8.44 15.04
CA ASP A 462 6.83 -8.84 15.91
C ASP A 462 8.10 -8.01 15.62
N PRO A 463 8.60 -7.18 16.56
CA PRO A 463 9.83 -6.41 16.40
C PRO A 463 11.09 -7.25 16.16
N ALA A 464 11.09 -8.51 16.60
CA ALA A 464 12.20 -9.43 16.38
C ALA A 464 12.21 -10.00 14.95
N ARG A 465 11.12 -9.81 14.19
CA ARG A 465 11.01 -10.20 12.78
C ARG A 465 11.19 -8.98 11.88
N GLY A 466 11.74 -9.22 10.70
CA GLY A 466 12.04 -8.19 9.70
C GLY A 466 13.32 -7.40 10.00
N PHE A 467 13.71 -6.59 9.02
CA PHE A 467 14.94 -5.80 9.09
C PHE A 467 14.70 -4.42 9.72
N LEU A 468 15.42 -4.14 10.81
CA LEU A 468 15.23 -2.91 11.61
C LEU A 468 15.34 -1.61 10.78
N PRO A 469 16.33 -1.43 9.88
CA PRO A 469 16.41 -0.25 9.01
C PRO A 469 15.19 -0.04 8.13
N THR A 470 14.63 -1.10 7.53
CA THR A 470 13.41 -1.01 6.71
C THR A 470 12.24 -0.54 7.54
N ARG A 471 12.09 -1.11 8.75
CA ARG A 471 11.06 -0.67 9.69
C ARG A 471 11.20 0.78 10.07
N GLN A 472 12.43 1.23 10.37
CA GLN A 472 12.70 2.62 10.70
C GLN A 472 12.42 3.57 9.53
N ALA A 473 12.81 3.20 8.31
CA ALA A 473 12.55 3.98 7.10
C ALA A 473 11.03 4.16 6.86
N ILE A 474 10.26 3.06 6.88
CA ILE A 474 8.80 3.09 6.71
C ILE A 474 8.12 3.84 7.86
N ALA A 475 8.53 3.59 9.11
CA ALA A 475 7.98 4.29 10.27
C ALA A 475 8.28 5.80 10.24
N ARG A 476 9.43 6.20 9.70
CA ARG A 476 9.77 7.62 9.52
C ARG A 476 8.86 8.28 8.48
N ILE A 477 8.57 7.61 7.36
CA ILE A 477 7.56 8.10 6.40
C ILE A 477 6.21 8.23 7.10
N ALA A 478 5.76 7.21 7.83
CA ALA A 478 4.45 7.21 8.50
C ALA A 478 4.31 8.28 9.60
N LYS A 479 5.37 8.57 10.35
CA LYS A 479 5.34 9.50 11.49
C LYS A 479 5.66 10.95 11.09
N GLU A 480 6.57 11.15 10.14
CA GLU A 480 7.11 12.47 9.80
C GLU A 480 6.80 12.91 8.37
N GLY A 481 6.50 11.97 7.47
CA GLY A 481 6.39 12.21 6.04
C GLY A 481 5.31 13.23 5.65
N ARG A 482 4.22 13.29 6.43
CA ARG A 482 3.12 14.25 6.27
C ARG A 482 3.60 15.71 6.13
N LYS A 483 4.68 16.08 6.85
CA LYS A 483 5.24 17.45 6.84
C LYS A 483 5.98 17.79 5.56
N TYR A 484 6.46 16.78 4.85
CA TYR A 484 7.41 16.92 3.75
C TYR A 484 6.86 16.46 2.40
N GLY A 485 5.60 16.03 2.35
CA GLY A 485 5.01 15.47 1.14
C GLY A 485 5.49 14.04 0.84
N ALA A 486 5.93 13.30 1.87
CA ALA A 486 6.17 11.86 1.78
C ALA A 486 4.96 11.09 2.33
N SER A 487 4.27 10.39 1.46
CA SER A 487 3.05 9.63 1.72
C SER A 487 3.35 8.14 1.69
N LEU A 488 2.49 7.36 2.35
CA LEU A 488 2.63 5.91 2.47
C LEU A 488 1.28 5.27 2.13
N ALA A 489 1.30 4.30 1.23
CA ALA A 489 0.19 3.38 1.01
C ALA A 489 0.61 1.99 1.50
N VAL A 490 -0.14 1.44 2.44
CA VAL A 490 0.11 0.13 3.02
C VAL A 490 -0.89 -0.86 2.44
N ILE A 491 -0.40 -1.88 1.74
CA ILE A 491 -1.26 -2.92 1.18
C ILE A 491 -0.88 -4.23 1.83
N THR A 492 -1.84 -4.90 2.45
CA THR A 492 -1.56 -6.20 3.09
C THR A 492 -2.80 -7.06 3.14
N GLN A 493 -2.58 -8.37 2.99
CA GLN A 493 -3.63 -9.37 3.23
C GLN A 493 -3.70 -9.89 4.65
N ARG A 494 -2.71 -9.52 5.48
CA ARG A 494 -2.57 -9.97 6.87
C ARG A 494 -2.39 -8.76 7.78
N PRO A 495 -3.45 -8.00 8.07
CA PRO A 495 -3.33 -6.83 8.94
C PRO A 495 -2.85 -7.20 10.35
N GLY A 496 -3.12 -8.41 10.85
CA GLY A 496 -2.60 -8.87 12.15
C GLY A 496 -1.13 -9.22 12.20
N GLU A 497 -0.49 -9.43 11.05
CA GLU A 497 0.96 -9.60 10.97
C GLU A 497 1.69 -8.27 10.74
N LEU A 498 0.98 -7.14 10.64
CA LEU A 498 1.55 -5.80 10.40
C LEU A 498 1.79 -5.04 11.73
N ASP A 499 2.85 -4.23 11.80
CA ASP A 499 3.09 -3.32 12.93
C ASP A 499 1.87 -2.40 13.19
N PRO A 500 1.23 -2.49 14.38
CA PRO A 500 0.05 -1.69 14.71
C PRO A 500 0.32 -0.17 14.68
N THR A 501 1.57 0.24 14.89
CA THR A 501 1.97 1.65 14.80
C THR A 501 1.85 2.15 13.37
N ILE A 502 2.23 1.34 12.37
CA ILE A 502 2.13 1.73 10.96
C ILE A 502 0.67 1.81 10.53
N LEU A 503 -0.14 0.81 10.90
CA LEU A 503 -1.57 0.81 10.59
C LEU A 503 -2.30 2.01 11.24
N SER A 504 -2.00 2.32 12.50
CA SER A 504 -2.59 3.48 13.20
C SER A 504 -2.14 4.84 12.67
N GLN A 505 -1.01 4.92 11.95
CA GLN A 505 -0.62 6.13 11.22
C GLN A 505 -1.36 6.29 9.87
N CYS A 506 -2.06 5.25 9.39
CA CYS A 506 -2.88 5.36 8.19
C CYS A 506 -4.23 5.97 8.56
N SER A 507 -4.41 7.27 8.33
CA SER A 507 -5.65 7.98 8.67
C SER A 507 -6.84 7.59 7.78
N THR A 508 -6.63 6.87 6.67
CA THR A 508 -7.69 6.32 5.84
C THR A 508 -7.45 4.84 5.60
N VAL A 509 -8.49 4.02 5.73
CA VAL A 509 -8.41 2.57 5.49
C VAL A 509 -9.54 2.15 4.58
N PHE A 510 -9.20 1.36 3.56
CA PHE A 510 -10.13 0.63 2.71
C PHE A 510 -10.09 -0.83 3.14
N ALA A 511 -11.05 -1.23 3.97
CA ALA A 511 -11.17 -2.59 4.47
C ALA A 511 -12.09 -3.41 3.58
N MET A 512 -11.50 -4.28 2.77
CA MET A 512 -12.20 -5.28 1.97
C MET A 512 -12.50 -6.52 2.82
N ARG A 513 -13.06 -7.57 2.21
CA ARG A 513 -13.42 -8.79 2.94
C ARG A 513 -12.22 -9.37 3.72
N LEU A 514 -12.43 -9.59 5.03
CA LEU A 514 -11.48 -10.21 5.96
C LEU A 514 -12.13 -11.44 6.61
N SER A 515 -11.52 -12.60 6.43
CA SER A 515 -12.07 -13.88 6.92
C SER A 515 -11.70 -14.18 8.38
N ASN A 516 -10.54 -13.70 8.85
CA ASN A 516 -10.03 -13.98 10.18
C ASN A 516 -10.58 -13.00 11.23
N GLU A 517 -11.02 -13.50 12.38
CA GLU A 517 -11.56 -12.68 13.48
C GLU A 517 -10.49 -11.76 14.11
N GLU A 518 -9.24 -12.21 14.23
CA GLU A 518 -8.14 -11.37 14.75
C GLU A 518 -7.88 -10.18 13.81
N ASP A 519 -7.82 -10.43 12.51
CA ASP A 519 -7.65 -9.37 11.51
C ASP A 519 -8.81 -8.37 11.56
N GLN A 520 -10.05 -8.85 11.71
CA GLN A 520 -11.21 -7.97 11.89
C GLN A 520 -11.13 -7.17 13.20
N ALA A 521 -10.67 -7.78 14.30
CA ALA A 521 -10.51 -7.10 15.58
C ALA A 521 -9.46 -5.97 15.52
N ILE A 522 -8.42 -6.14 14.72
CA ILE A 522 -7.38 -5.14 14.50
C ILE A 522 -7.90 -3.96 13.68
N ILE A 523 -8.70 -4.23 12.63
CA ILE A 523 -9.38 -3.15 11.90
C ILE A 523 -10.38 -2.43 12.80
N ARG A 524 -11.09 -3.15 13.69
CA ARG A 524 -12.00 -2.57 14.69
C ARG A 524 -11.30 -1.66 15.68
N SER A 525 -10.11 -2.02 16.15
CA SER A 525 -9.36 -1.20 17.12
C SER A 525 -8.73 0.05 16.49
N ALA A 526 -8.52 0.04 15.17
CA ALA A 526 -8.08 1.21 14.41
C ALA A 526 -9.22 2.20 14.09
N LEU A 527 -10.48 1.80 14.25
CA LEU A 527 -11.63 2.64 14.01
C LEU A 527 -11.97 3.53 15.22
N PRO A 528 -12.42 4.78 15.00
CA PRO A 528 -13.07 5.55 16.05
C PRO A 528 -14.29 4.80 16.60
N ASP A 529 -14.57 4.94 17.89
CA ASP A 529 -15.71 4.28 18.57
C ASP A 529 -17.06 4.52 17.86
N SER A 530 -17.18 5.65 17.17
CA SER A 530 -18.34 6.07 16.37
C SER A 530 -18.46 5.37 15.01
N SER A 531 -17.68 4.32 14.73
CA SER A 531 -17.66 3.63 13.43
C SER A 531 -17.52 2.10 13.53
N ILE A 532 -17.52 1.55 14.76
CA ILE A 532 -17.33 0.12 15.02
C ILE A 532 -18.45 -0.71 14.38
N SER A 533 -19.67 -0.17 14.34
CA SER A 533 -20.85 -0.88 13.84
C SER A 533 -20.71 -1.35 12.38
N THR A 534 -20.01 -0.58 11.55
CA THR A 534 -19.75 -0.88 10.14
C THR A 534 -18.86 -2.11 9.96
N THR A 535 -18.05 -2.47 10.97
CA THR A 535 -17.14 -3.64 10.87
C THR A 535 -17.83 -5.00 10.93
N SER A 536 -19.09 -5.03 11.38
CA SER A 536 -19.88 -6.26 11.39
C SER A 536 -20.07 -6.86 9.98
N PHE A 537 -19.93 -6.02 8.93
CA PHE A 537 -20.00 -6.46 7.53
C PHE A 537 -18.67 -6.99 6.98
N LEU A 538 -17.53 -6.84 7.65
CA LEU A 538 -16.22 -7.22 7.10
C LEU A 538 -16.13 -8.69 6.64
N SER A 539 -16.92 -9.58 7.23
CA SER A 539 -16.99 -11.00 6.86
C SER A 539 -17.92 -11.28 5.67
N SER A 540 -18.88 -10.40 5.38
CA SER A 540 -19.95 -10.58 4.39
C SER A 540 -19.87 -9.67 3.17
N ILE A 541 -18.86 -8.79 3.11
CA ILE A 541 -18.59 -7.92 1.95
C ILE A 541 -18.28 -8.74 0.70
N GLY A 542 -18.83 -8.31 -0.45
CA GLY A 542 -18.61 -8.92 -1.74
C GLY A 542 -17.20 -8.67 -2.31
N ASN A 543 -16.87 -9.32 -3.43
CA ASN A 543 -15.64 -8.97 -4.15
C ASN A 543 -15.75 -7.53 -4.69
N CYS A 544 -14.61 -6.83 -4.78
CA CYS A 544 -14.52 -5.42 -5.22
C CYS A 544 -15.33 -4.44 -4.34
N GLU A 545 -15.79 -4.87 -3.17
CA GLU A 545 -16.42 -4.01 -2.18
C GLU A 545 -15.47 -3.76 -1.01
N ALA A 546 -15.63 -2.60 -0.38
CA ALA A 546 -14.86 -2.18 0.78
C ALA A 546 -15.70 -1.35 1.74
N ILE A 547 -15.33 -1.36 3.00
CA ILE A 547 -15.67 -0.30 3.93
C ILE A 547 -14.51 0.70 3.91
N ALA A 548 -14.78 1.91 3.48
CA ALA A 548 -13.85 3.02 3.56
C ALA A 548 -14.16 3.84 4.81
N PHE A 549 -13.13 4.17 5.58
CA PHE A 549 -13.23 5.02 6.76
C PHE A 549 -11.96 5.84 6.96
N GLY A 550 -12.08 6.91 7.75
CA GLY A 550 -10.97 7.81 8.04
C GLY A 550 -11.09 9.15 7.33
N GLU A 551 -10.02 9.93 7.32
CA GLU A 551 -10.08 11.37 7.00
C GLU A 551 -10.24 11.72 5.52
N ALA A 552 -10.02 10.77 4.62
CA ALA A 552 -10.28 10.97 3.19
C ALA A 552 -11.73 10.65 2.79
N VAL A 553 -12.56 10.18 3.73
CA VAL A 553 -13.99 9.95 3.50
C VAL A 553 -14.80 10.73 4.53
N PRO A 554 -15.94 11.33 4.16
CA PRO A 554 -16.70 12.18 5.08
C PRO A 554 -17.32 11.37 6.22
N VAL A 555 -17.80 10.17 5.89
CA VAL A 555 -18.41 9.22 6.81
C VAL A 555 -17.95 7.81 6.42
N PRO A 556 -17.88 6.87 7.38
CA PRO A 556 -17.68 5.47 7.05
C PRO A 556 -18.71 5.03 6.02
N MET A 557 -18.25 4.52 4.88
CA MET A 557 -19.12 4.13 3.79
C MET A 557 -18.74 2.77 3.24
N ARG A 558 -19.77 1.98 2.91
CA ARG A 558 -19.60 0.75 2.15
C ARG A 558 -19.71 1.12 0.68
N LEU A 559 -18.68 0.80 -0.08
CA LEU A 559 -18.58 1.13 -1.49
C LEU A 559 -18.24 -0.12 -2.30
N ARG A 560 -18.65 -0.10 -3.57
CA ARG A 560 -18.12 -0.97 -4.61
C ARG A 560 -17.21 -0.14 -5.50
N PHE A 561 -15.97 -0.57 -5.66
CA PHE A 561 -15.02 0.11 -6.55
C PHE A 561 -15.51 0.05 -8.00
N SER A 562 -15.18 1.08 -8.77
CA SER A 562 -15.45 1.09 -10.21
C SER A 562 -14.64 -0.02 -10.90
N GLU A 563 -15.23 -0.65 -11.91
CA GLU A 563 -14.51 -1.63 -12.72
C GLU A 563 -13.42 -0.93 -13.55
N LEU A 564 -12.23 -1.51 -13.53
CA LEU A 564 -11.13 -1.09 -14.39
C LEU A 564 -11.26 -1.74 -15.76
N PRO A 565 -10.92 -1.03 -16.85
CA PRO A 565 -10.80 -1.64 -18.16
C PRO A 565 -9.82 -2.83 -18.15
N PRO A 566 -10.03 -3.89 -18.96
CA PRO A 566 -9.20 -5.10 -18.91
C PRO A 566 -7.69 -4.85 -19.06
N HIS A 567 -7.30 -3.88 -19.88
CA HIS A 567 -5.89 -3.51 -20.11
C HIS A 567 -5.24 -2.74 -18.94
N LYS A 568 -6.01 -2.37 -17.92
CA LYS A 568 -5.53 -1.73 -16.68
C LYS A 568 -5.66 -2.66 -15.48
N LEU A 569 -6.07 -3.91 -15.67
CA LEU A 569 -6.16 -4.85 -14.56
C LEU A 569 -4.74 -5.31 -14.17
N PRO A 570 -4.43 -5.35 -12.86
CA PRO A 570 -3.19 -5.95 -12.40
C PRO A 570 -3.20 -7.45 -12.72
N HIS A 571 -2.07 -7.95 -13.20
CA HIS A 571 -1.88 -9.36 -13.49
C HIS A 571 -0.39 -9.70 -13.39
N SER A 572 -0.08 -10.85 -12.78
CA SER A 572 1.31 -11.33 -12.77
C SER A 572 1.67 -11.87 -14.16
N THR A 573 2.83 -11.46 -14.66
CA THR A 573 3.40 -11.97 -15.92
C THR A 573 3.65 -13.48 -15.86
N GLU A 574 3.82 -14.05 -14.66
CA GLU A 574 4.02 -15.49 -14.46
C GLU A 574 2.75 -16.33 -14.68
N HIS A 575 1.56 -15.83 -14.31
CA HIS A 575 0.30 -16.56 -14.51
C HIS A 575 -0.30 -16.41 -15.92
N ALA A 576 0.12 -15.40 -16.69
CA ALA A 576 -0.32 -15.26 -18.08
C ALA A 576 0.22 -16.38 -19.00
N ALA A 577 1.42 -16.90 -18.71
CA ALA A 577 1.99 -18.03 -19.45
C ALA A 577 1.29 -19.37 -19.11
N GLU A 578 0.81 -19.54 -17.88
CA GLU A 578 0.14 -20.77 -17.45
C GLU A 578 -1.33 -20.84 -17.87
N ALA A 579 -2.03 -19.71 -17.98
CA ALA A 579 -3.45 -19.69 -18.38
C ALA A 579 -3.68 -20.02 -19.87
N SER A 580 -2.64 -19.98 -20.71
CA SER A 580 -2.70 -20.37 -22.12
C SER A 580 -2.10 -21.76 -22.41
N GLY A 581 -1.50 -22.40 -21.39
CA GLY A 581 -0.95 -23.75 -21.50
C GLY A 581 -2.02 -24.81 -21.27
N THR A 582 -2.40 -25.54 -22.32
CA THR A 582 -2.98 -26.88 -22.16
C THR A 582 -2.16 -27.65 -21.12
N ALA A 583 -2.83 -28.30 -20.16
CA ALA A 583 -2.19 -29.14 -19.14
C ALA A 583 -1.32 -30.24 -19.78
N GLY A 584 -0.10 -29.88 -20.14
CA GLY A 584 0.91 -30.74 -20.72
C GLY A 584 1.65 -31.45 -19.61
N THR A 585 2.07 -32.68 -19.88
CA THR A 585 2.97 -33.46 -19.02
C THR A 585 4.20 -32.62 -18.68
N ILE A 586 4.37 -32.32 -17.38
CA ILE A 586 5.54 -31.59 -16.88
C ILE A 586 6.79 -32.43 -17.18
N ASP A 587 7.67 -31.93 -18.05
CA ASP A 587 8.98 -32.55 -18.27
C ASP A 587 9.88 -32.27 -17.05
N VAL A 588 9.95 -33.27 -16.18
CA VAL A 588 10.74 -33.23 -14.96
C VAL A 588 12.22 -33.00 -15.27
N GLN A 589 12.73 -33.41 -16.43
CA GLN A 589 14.15 -33.18 -16.74
C GLN A 589 14.45 -31.71 -17.06
N SER A 590 13.60 -31.02 -17.82
CA SER A 590 13.75 -29.57 -18.03
C SER A 590 13.48 -28.78 -16.74
N LEU A 591 12.55 -29.23 -15.89
CA LEU A 591 12.36 -28.66 -14.55
C LEU A 591 13.62 -28.85 -13.68
N VAL A 592 14.20 -30.05 -13.62
CA VAL A 592 15.42 -30.34 -12.86
C VAL A 592 16.64 -29.62 -13.46
N ARG A 593 16.72 -29.44 -14.77
CA ARG A 593 17.76 -28.60 -15.40
C ARG A 593 17.62 -27.14 -14.99
N ARG A 594 16.41 -26.58 -14.96
CA ARG A 594 16.16 -25.23 -14.41
C ARG A 594 16.44 -25.12 -12.92
N MET A 595 16.18 -26.16 -12.14
CA MET A 595 16.54 -26.20 -10.71
C MET A 595 18.06 -26.27 -10.47
N ARG A 596 18.82 -26.85 -11.42
CA ARG A 596 20.27 -27.05 -11.32
C ARG A 596 21.08 -25.95 -12.00
N ALA A 597 20.47 -25.25 -12.95
CA ALA A 597 21.03 -24.02 -13.47
C ALA A 597 20.78 -22.92 -12.42
N LEU A 598 21.84 -22.37 -11.83
CA LEU A 598 21.74 -20.99 -11.34
C LEU A 598 21.24 -20.15 -12.53
N PRO A 599 20.41 -19.11 -12.32
CA PRO A 599 20.00 -18.22 -13.39
C PRO A 599 21.24 -17.52 -13.94
N ALA A 600 21.89 -18.16 -14.90
CA ALA A 600 22.76 -17.51 -15.85
C ALA A 600 21.81 -16.71 -16.74
N ALA A 601 22.05 -15.40 -16.79
CA ALA A 601 21.41 -14.50 -17.74
C ALA A 601 21.26 -15.20 -19.08
N GLU A 602 20.03 -15.26 -19.61
CA GLU A 602 19.82 -15.68 -20.98
C GLU A 602 20.68 -14.78 -21.87
N GLU A 603 21.75 -15.34 -22.43
CA GLU A 603 22.52 -14.68 -23.48
C GLU A 603 21.55 -14.35 -24.61
N ALA A 604 21.35 -13.05 -24.82
CA ALA A 604 20.69 -12.51 -25.99
C ALA A 604 21.33 -13.11 -27.25
N ALA A 605 20.61 -14.02 -27.90
CA ALA A 605 20.96 -14.49 -29.22
C ALA A 605 20.86 -13.29 -30.18
N ALA A 606 22.01 -12.70 -30.49
CA ALA A 606 22.12 -11.70 -31.55
C ALA A 606 21.60 -12.29 -32.87
N PRO A 607 20.79 -11.57 -33.65
CA PRO A 607 20.37 -12.05 -34.96
C PRO A 607 21.57 -12.05 -35.90
N ALA A 608 21.88 -13.20 -36.49
CA ALA A 608 22.88 -13.31 -37.55
C ALA A 608 22.53 -12.38 -38.72
N PRO A 609 23.50 -11.69 -39.34
CA PRO A 609 23.22 -10.83 -40.48
C PRO A 609 22.81 -11.68 -41.68
N SER A 610 21.69 -11.33 -42.29
CA SER A 610 21.20 -11.89 -43.53
C SER A 610 22.16 -11.57 -44.68
N ALA A 611 22.75 -12.61 -45.27
CA ALA A 611 23.46 -12.49 -46.55
C ALA A 611 22.45 -12.29 -47.70
N PRO A 612 22.73 -11.42 -48.67
CA PRO A 612 21.81 -11.13 -49.76
C PRO A 612 21.79 -12.26 -50.79
N ALA A 613 20.60 -12.50 -51.34
CA ALA A 613 20.39 -13.44 -52.42
C ALA A 613 20.80 -12.87 -53.79
N GLY A 614 21.51 -13.69 -54.56
CA GLY A 614 21.42 -13.73 -56.03
C GLY A 614 22.54 -13.05 -56.81
N THR A 615 23.31 -13.87 -57.54
CA THR A 615 23.36 -13.88 -59.02
C THR A 615 24.11 -15.12 -59.48
N ALA A 616 23.50 -15.87 -60.41
CA ALA A 616 24.08 -17.01 -61.11
C ALA A 616 25.02 -16.54 -62.23
N ASP A 617 26.09 -17.30 -62.51
CA ASP A 617 26.38 -17.89 -63.84
C ASP A 617 27.66 -18.77 -63.83
N PRO A 618 27.93 -19.57 -64.89
CA PRO A 618 28.40 -20.94 -64.79
C PRO A 618 29.84 -21.11 -65.29
N TYR A 619 30.45 -22.29 -65.05
CA TYR A 619 31.38 -23.03 -65.93
C TYR A 619 32.38 -23.90 -65.12
N MET A 620 32.63 -25.07 -65.70
CA MET A 620 33.73 -26.03 -65.48
C MET A 620 33.58 -27.17 -64.45
N ALA A 621 33.10 -28.30 -65.01
CA ALA A 621 33.78 -29.60 -65.15
C ALA A 621 34.00 -30.51 -63.92
N GLY A 622 33.36 -31.70 -63.97
CA GLY A 622 33.72 -32.91 -63.20
C GLY A 622 34.97 -33.62 -63.75
N PRO A 623 35.25 -34.92 -63.47
CA PRO A 623 34.43 -36.02 -62.91
C PRO A 623 35.05 -36.63 -61.61
N ALA A 624 34.51 -37.59 -60.84
CA ALA A 624 33.89 -38.87 -61.17
C ALA A 624 33.17 -39.49 -59.95
N ASN A 625 32.09 -40.25 -60.22
CA ASN A 625 31.39 -41.18 -59.30
C ASN A 625 31.98 -42.62 -59.50
N PRO A 626 31.68 -43.72 -58.76
CA PRO A 626 30.44 -44.01 -58.00
C PRO A 626 30.56 -44.92 -56.73
N LYS A 627 29.38 -45.25 -56.14
CA LYS A 627 28.99 -46.36 -55.22
C LYS A 627 28.87 -45.97 -53.73
N ALA A 628 27.88 -46.38 -52.95
CA ALA A 628 26.63 -47.11 -53.18
C ALA A 628 25.71 -46.96 -51.95
N SER A 629 24.41 -47.02 -52.24
CA SER A 629 23.23 -47.36 -51.41
C SER A 629 23.39 -47.86 -49.96
N LEU A 630 22.58 -47.25 -49.10
CA LEU A 630 22.09 -47.73 -47.79
C LEU A 630 21.49 -49.15 -47.84
N PRO A 631 21.57 -49.92 -46.75
CA PRO A 631 20.59 -50.95 -46.45
C PRO A 631 19.82 -50.67 -45.14
N ALA A 632 18.60 -51.23 -45.13
CA ALA A 632 17.55 -51.09 -44.13
C ALA A 632 17.83 -51.84 -42.80
N SER A 633 17.14 -51.38 -41.75
CA SER A 633 17.03 -52.01 -40.43
C SER A 633 16.41 -53.42 -40.48
N PRO A 634 16.88 -54.37 -39.66
CA PRO A 634 16.12 -55.56 -39.31
C PRO A 634 15.41 -55.42 -37.94
N ALA A 635 14.29 -56.14 -37.85
CA ALA A 635 13.40 -56.30 -36.70
C ALA A 635 14.06 -57.02 -35.49
N PRO A 636 13.49 -56.91 -34.27
CA PRO A 636 14.04 -57.54 -33.08
C PRO A 636 13.60 -59.00 -32.94
N THR A 637 14.52 -59.85 -32.44
CA THR A 637 14.28 -61.26 -32.09
C THR A 637 14.57 -61.47 -30.60
N GLU A 638 13.74 -62.29 -29.96
CA GLU A 638 13.61 -62.58 -28.53
C GLU A 638 14.85 -63.19 -27.84
N ARG A 639 14.96 -63.01 -26.50
CA ARG A 639 15.45 -63.94 -25.45
C ARG A 639 15.59 -63.22 -24.08
N PRO A 640 15.67 -63.91 -22.92
CA PRO A 640 14.61 -64.64 -22.21
C PRO A 640 14.42 -64.16 -20.75
N GLU A 641 13.34 -64.63 -20.12
CA GLU A 641 12.90 -64.33 -18.75
C GLU A 641 13.86 -64.82 -17.64
N ARG A 642 14.00 -64.00 -16.58
CA ARG A 642 14.30 -64.45 -15.20
C ARG A 642 13.53 -63.59 -14.20
N GLU A 643 13.00 -64.29 -13.19
CA GLU A 643 11.91 -63.93 -12.28
C GLU A 643 12.18 -62.76 -11.31
N ALA A 644 11.11 -62.01 -10.99
CA ALA A 644 10.98 -61.15 -9.82
C ALA A 644 9.65 -61.48 -9.09
N PRO A 645 9.57 -61.34 -7.75
CA PRO A 645 8.50 -61.96 -6.95
C PRO A 645 7.17 -61.19 -7.02
N ARG A 646 6.07 -61.95 -7.02
CA ARG A 646 4.67 -61.47 -6.97
C ARG A 646 4.31 -60.97 -5.56
N VAL A 647 3.68 -59.81 -5.48
CA VAL A 647 2.73 -59.46 -4.41
C VAL A 647 1.48 -58.84 -5.05
N GLU A 648 0.34 -59.48 -4.84
CA GLU A 648 -0.97 -59.15 -5.42
C GLU A 648 -1.59 -57.88 -4.81
N ALA A 649 -2.13 -57.02 -5.68
CA ALA A 649 -2.93 -55.86 -5.32
C ALA A 649 -4.39 -56.26 -5.05
N ARG A 650 -4.94 -55.89 -3.88
CA ARG A 650 -6.37 -55.93 -3.57
C ARG A 650 -7.00 -54.52 -3.66
N PRO A 651 -8.27 -54.40 -4.09
CA PRO A 651 -8.93 -53.11 -4.30
C PRO A 651 -9.40 -52.46 -3.00
N ALA A 652 -9.27 -51.13 -2.91
CA ALA A 652 -9.70 -50.32 -1.77
C ALA A 652 -11.24 -50.29 -1.65
N ARG A 653 -11.76 -50.64 -0.46
CA ARG A 653 -13.17 -50.48 -0.05
C ARG A 653 -13.34 -49.18 0.75
N GLN A 654 -14.46 -48.49 0.52
CA GLN A 654 -14.95 -47.33 1.30
C GLN A 654 -15.19 -47.71 2.77
N PRO A 655 -14.97 -46.81 3.76
CA PRO A 655 -15.43 -47.01 5.13
C PRO A 655 -16.80 -46.36 5.37
N GLY A 656 -17.77 -47.18 5.75
CA GLY A 656 -19.04 -46.76 6.35
C GLY A 656 -18.97 -46.65 7.87
N PHE A 657 -19.86 -45.82 8.42
CA PHE A 657 -20.20 -45.66 9.83
C PHE A 657 -20.68 -46.97 10.48
N GLU A 658 -20.32 -47.23 11.75
CA GLU A 658 -21.22 -47.78 12.80
C GLU A 658 -20.54 -47.85 14.21
N PRO A 659 -21.30 -48.01 15.33
CA PRO A 659 -21.04 -47.36 16.63
C PRO A 659 -20.31 -48.24 17.67
N ALA A 660 -19.68 -47.60 18.66
CA ALA A 660 -19.00 -48.28 19.77
C ALA A 660 -19.91 -48.53 20.99
N ARG A 661 -19.86 -49.77 21.50
CA ARG A 661 -20.57 -50.30 22.68
C ARG A 661 -19.84 -50.02 24.01
N GLN A 662 -20.63 -50.04 25.09
CA GLN A 662 -20.31 -49.82 26.51
C GLN A 662 -19.55 -50.98 27.21
N ARG A 663 -18.79 -50.60 28.25
CA ARG A 663 -18.67 -51.15 29.66
C ARG A 663 -17.21 -51.23 30.15
N PRO A 664 -16.91 -51.33 31.47
CA PRO A 664 -17.68 -51.07 32.71
C PRO A 664 -16.96 -50.15 33.73
N GLU A 665 -17.65 -49.73 34.81
CA GLU A 665 -17.08 -48.99 35.97
C GLU A 665 -16.12 -49.83 36.84
N PRO A 666 -15.24 -49.16 37.61
CA PRO A 666 -15.04 -49.53 39.01
C PRO A 666 -15.01 -48.35 40.00
N ALA A 667 -15.34 -48.68 41.24
CA ALA A 667 -15.53 -47.81 42.39
C ALA A 667 -14.22 -47.38 43.11
N GLY A 668 -14.28 -46.18 43.71
CA GLY A 668 -13.79 -45.82 45.05
C GLY A 668 -12.30 -45.93 45.41
N ALA A 669 -11.62 -44.78 45.54
CA ALA A 669 -10.60 -44.52 46.57
C ALA A 669 -10.21 -43.02 46.61
N THR A 670 -9.74 -42.58 47.77
CA THR A 670 -9.71 -41.22 48.34
C THR A 670 -8.39 -40.44 48.17
N ALA A 671 -8.51 -39.12 47.92
CA ALA A 671 -7.63 -37.97 48.30
C ALA A 671 -6.19 -37.82 47.71
N PRO A 672 -5.58 -36.60 47.74
CA PRO A 672 -6.11 -35.25 47.53
C PRO A 672 -5.40 -34.50 46.38
N THR A 673 -6.05 -33.51 45.78
CA THR A 673 -5.49 -32.62 44.75
C THR A 673 -5.13 -31.25 45.35
N ASP A 674 -3.84 -30.93 45.39
CA ASP A 674 -3.33 -29.57 45.59
C ASP A 674 -3.65 -28.71 44.36
N THR A 675 -4.41 -27.64 44.57
CA THR A 675 -4.64 -26.58 43.58
C THR A 675 -4.17 -25.25 44.18
N PRO A 676 -3.36 -24.44 43.47
CA PRO A 676 -2.88 -23.17 44.00
C PRO A 676 -4.01 -22.13 43.98
N VAL A 677 -4.33 -21.61 45.17
CA VAL A 677 -5.26 -20.50 45.38
C VAL A 677 -4.59 -19.18 44.95
N LYS A 678 -5.25 -18.41 44.07
CA LYS A 678 -4.90 -17.03 43.74
C LYS A 678 -4.97 -16.15 45.00
N PRO A 679 -3.98 -15.28 45.29
CA PRO A 679 -4.07 -14.37 46.43
C PRO A 679 -5.05 -13.22 46.15
N ALA A 680 -5.80 -12.82 47.19
CA ALA A 680 -6.70 -11.67 47.21
C ALA A 680 -5.92 -10.33 47.04
N PRO A 681 -6.58 -9.27 46.54
CA PRO A 681 -5.93 -7.97 46.34
C PRO A 681 -5.53 -7.32 47.67
N LEU A 682 -4.30 -6.79 47.73
CA LEU A 682 -3.73 -6.09 48.89
C LEU A 682 -4.41 -4.74 49.12
N SER A 683 -4.54 -4.36 50.39
CA SER A 683 -5.10 -3.07 50.79
C SER A 683 -4.13 -1.92 50.52
N GLY A 684 -4.66 -0.70 50.30
CA GLY A 684 -3.85 0.49 49.96
C GLY A 684 -2.80 0.90 50.99
N ALA A 685 -2.90 0.40 52.23
CA ALA A 685 -1.90 0.63 53.28
C ALA A 685 -0.64 -0.24 53.10
N GLU A 686 -0.78 -1.46 52.56
CA GLU A 686 0.33 -2.40 52.37
C GLU A 686 1.19 -2.04 51.14
N LEU A 687 0.58 -1.40 50.13
CA LEU A 687 1.30 -0.90 48.96
C LEU A 687 2.26 0.26 49.31
N ARG A 688 1.87 1.14 50.23
CA ARG A 688 2.70 2.26 50.70
C ARG A 688 3.91 1.80 51.51
N ALA A 689 3.78 0.77 52.32
CA ALA A 689 4.89 0.20 53.08
C ALA A 689 5.95 -0.47 52.17
N ARG A 690 5.52 -1.07 51.06
CA ARG A 690 6.41 -1.73 50.08
C ARG A 690 7.14 -0.75 49.15
N LEU A 691 6.55 0.40 48.86
CA LEU A 691 7.18 1.46 48.07
C LEU A 691 8.28 2.20 48.85
N MET A 692 8.09 2.37 50.16
CA MET A 692 9.08 3.03 51.04
C MET A 692 10.33 2.16 51.32
N SER A 693 10.23 0.83 51.23
CA SER A 693 11.38 -0.07 51.45
C SER A 693 12.29 -0.25 50.23
N LYS A 694 11.79 0.04 49.01
CA LYS A 694 12.58 -0.03 47.77
C LYS A 694 13.41 1.23 47.47
N SER A 695 13.14 2.35 48.15
CA SER A 695 13.89 3.61 48.01
C SER A 695 15.24 3.65 48.76
N ARG A 696 15.61 2.62 49.54
CA ARG A 696 16.88 2.57 50.29
C ARG A 696 17.94 1.61 49.72
N ARG A 697 17.73 1.10 48.49
CA ARG A 697 18.76 0.37 47.73
C ARG A 697 18.77 0.86 46.29
N ARG A 698 19.26 2.08 46.09
CA ARG A 698 20.01 2.53 44.92
C ARG A 698 20.96 3.63 45.35
#